data_AF-A0A854CMM8-F1
#
_entry.id   AF-A0A854CMM8-F1
#
_cell.length_a   1.000
_cell.length_b   1.000
_cell.length_c   1.000
_cell.angle_alpha   90.00
_cell.angle_beta   90.00
_cell.angle_gamma   90.00
#
_symmetry.space_group_name_H-M   'P 1'
#
loop_
_entity.id
_entity.type
_entity.pdbx_description
1 polymer ?
#
loop_
_entity_poly.entity_id
_entity_poly.type
_entity_poly.pdbx_seq_one_letter_code
_entity_poly.pdbx_strand_id
1 'polypeptide(L)'
;MKLSGGIEAASSSGAASHPPVEPTQAEDVDAPREEHAQTEPLWGLTSSSTALRSRRTSLSGRSRPHADEEGATLGGSHPQSSQSSGARFYTAEVVSQVQEINAPAVPAAAATYAERSTAAAAEVKAQLRARLDALPFAAPSKEQTALQASYLEWADARVQERITAFGPDAGYQAVGDMKTAGTKAALPIAYQCLRSFIIGAMRNPVGLATGAAYAARRPIGAEELSTVMVSGVAAGSASYISDTLLIPAMDRRTRVANMPKFQAVDPKILAPDPPPVILEVTAEGKRFTRPGDNDAPTLAELKAQTYDRRLEITQLQSNLDDKSLNTLLLKPVINGIFNAARRTGGNPDLLTPAGQLGFSALAIGGAGIVQKTLLETGKAVARTGQMSVPNLVGGEQRLNLFALALPDKERRPAQWSDAVHFPPRYLLDTGKEALALARQGINSANAIATTTRDLLTRHMLSNVISSFASMGAARIITAPLRGGSHTRVAGEAANSRAVVAQQAVQTLFNDTLWNALKAKNGTNTSQAARLDNERAVLAAKHQRTIEQTIEALAEPVGQAIATLSDQTRAMEEGMRVAPGAWLRGQTLRTALQALLKEIRAQSVSIATIDTVRTALREEGGQTSRAVPPDAATHALDGQLQTLKRALHDSEELRQWQSGRA
;
A
#
# COMPACT_ATOMS: atom_id res chain seq x y z
N MET A 1 12.02 -1.69 58.62
CA MET A 1 13.07 -0.83 59.22
C MET A 1 13.94 -0.35 58.05
N LYS A 2 14.38 0.92 57.87
CA LYS A 2 15.13 1.83 58.78
C LYS A 2 16.46 1.18 59.21
N LEU A 3 17.67 1.72 59.03
CA LEU A 3 18.22 3.04 58.64
C LEU A 3 19.40 2.80 57.64
N SER A 4 19.82 3.63 56.68
CA SER A 4 20.20 5.07 56.59
C SER A 4 21.67 5.39 56.92
N GLY A 5 22.33 6.19 56.06
CA GLY A 5 23.67 6.81 56.26
C GLY A 5 24.81 6.21 55.40
N GLY A 6 25.62 6.98 54.64
CA GLY A 6 25.46 8.37 54.15
C GLY A 6 26.76 9.20 54.12
N ILE A 7 26.74 10.29 53.33
CA ILE A 7 27.57 11.54 53.46
C ILE A 7 29.05 11.41 52.99
N GLU A 8 29.67 12.34 52.25
CA GLU A 8 29.20 13.59 51.57
C GLU A 8 29.59 13.58 50.06
N ALA A 9 30.16 14.53 49.30
CA ALA A 9 30.59 15.96 49.35
C ALA A 9 30.77 16.45 47.88
N ALA A 10 30.81 17.73 47.50
CA ALA A 10 30.35 19.00 48.11
C ALA A 10 30.27 20.11 47.01
N SER A 11 29.38 21.10 47.18
CA SER A 11 29.42 22.51 46.65
C SER A 11 29.57 22.80 45.13
N SER A 12 29.07 23.90 44.54
CA SER A 12 28.26 25.08 44.94
C SER A 12 27.56 25.60 43.66
N SER A 13 26.25 25.96 43.58
CA SER A 13 25.51 27.12 44.15
C SER A 13 26.01 28.49 43.67
N GLY A 14 25.18 29.52 43.36
CA GLY A 14 23.71 29.71 43.32
C GLY A 14 23.40 30.92 42.39
N ALA A 15 22.26 31.62 42.33
CA ALA A 15 20.91 31.59 42.93
C ALA A 15 19.95 32.35 41.94
N ALA A 16 18.65 32.62 42.13
CA ALA A 16 17.77 32.65 43.31
C ALA A 16 16.28 32.35 42.94
N SER A 17 15.38 32.39 43.94
CA SER A 17 13.99 31.92 43.86
C SER A 17 13.03 32.87 44.60
N HIS A 18 11.71 32.82 44.33
CA HIS A 18 10.63 32.91 45.34
C HIS A 18 9.26 32.44 44.76
N PRO A 19 8.24 32.09 45.60
CA PRO A 19 7.10 31.23 45.23
C PRO A 19 5.73 31.97 45.10
N PRO A 20 4.59 31.28 44.78
CA PRO A 20 3.31 31.92 44.44
C PRO A 20 2.37 32.19 45.64
N VAL A 21 1.28 32.92 45.38
CA VAL A 21 0.20 33.25 46.33
C VAL A 21 -1.18 33.06 45.66
N GLU A 22 -2.16 32.61 46.45
CA GLU A 22 -3.59 32.47 46.11
C GLU A 22 -4.43 33.27 47.14
N PRO A 23 -5.55 33.90 46.73
CA PRO A 23 -6.68 34.07 47.65
C PRO A 23 -8.08 33.90 46.99
N THR A 24 -9.10 33.83 47.85
CA THR A 24 -10.47 33.35 47.53
C THR A 24 -11.56 34.30 48.06
N GLN A 25 -12.56 34.66 47.21
CA GLN A 25 -13.86 35.29 47.54
C GLN A 25 -13.81 36.68 48.26
N ALA A 26 -14.87 37.52 48.37
CA ALA A 26 -16.32 37.34 48.20
C ALA A 26 -17.07 38.66 47.82
N GLU A 27 -18.35 38.55 47.39
CA GLU A 27 -19.52 39.46 47.59
C GLU A 27 -19.49 40.97 47.16
N ASP A 28 -20.60 41.67 46.85
CA ASP A 28 -21.92 41.35 46.25
C ASP A 28 -22.67 42.69 45.90
N VAL A 29 -23.97 42.66 45.56
CA VAL A 29 -24.96 43.78 45.46
C VAL A 29 -24.91 44.59 44.13
N ASP A 30 -26.01 44.88 43.39
CA ASP A 30 -27.47 44.71 43.61
C ASP A 30 -28.24 44.28 42.32
N ALA A 31 -29.53 43.92 42.41
CA ALA A 31 -30.39 43.45 41.31
C ALA A 31 -31.63 44.35 41.05
N PRO A 32 -32.53 44.05 40.06
CA PRO A 32 -33.63 43.08 40.32
C PRO A 32 -34.12 42.23 39.12
N ARG A 33 -35.16 41.42 39.42
CA ARG A 33 -35.85 40.33 38.67
C ARG A 33 -36.87 40.86 37.64
N GLU A 34 -37.75 40.12 36.94
CA GLU A 34 -38.27 38.71 36.90
C GLU A 34 -38.73 38.45 35.42
N GLU A 35 -39.35 37.38 34.89
CA GLU A 35 -39.91 36.11 35.38
C GLU A 35 -39.78 34.95 34.35
N HIS A 36 -40.85 34.58 33.62
CA HIS A 36 -40.95 33.32 32.85
C HIS A 36 -41.78 33.41 31.54
N ALA A 37 -41.33 32.62 30.55
CA ALA A 37 -42.07 31.86 29.54
C ALA A 37 -43.31 32.42 28.76
N GLN A 38 -43.22 32.30 27.42
CA GLN A 38 -44.29 32.15 26.40
C GLN A 38 -45.27 33.32 26.15
N THR A 39 -45.29 33.82 24.89
CA THR A 39 -46.42 33.74 23.94
C THR A 39 -45.96 34.16 22.53
N GLU A 40 -46.65 33.69 21.48
CA GLU A 40 -46.49 33.99 20.04
C GLU A 40 -47.17 35.34 19.63
N PRO A 41 -47.21 35.81 18.35
CA PRO A 41 -46.32 35.64 17.19
C PRO A 41 -46.13 36.97 16.36
N LEU A 42 -45.74 36.85 15.07
CA LEU A 42 -46.19 37.68 13.92
C LEU A 42 -45.66 39.14 13.70
N TRP A 43 -44.63 39.32 12.85
CA TRP A 43 -44.69 39.81 11.43
C TRP A 43 -43.32 40.29 10.88
N GLY A 44 -43.20 40.43 9.54
CA GLY A 44 -42.60 41.68 9.05
C GLY A 44 -41.40 41.71 8.07
N LEU A 45 -41.11 40.68 7.24
CA LEU A 45 -40.34 40.91 6.00
C LEU A 45 -40.91 40.09 4.82
N THR A 46 -40.99 40.71 3.65
CA THR A 46 -41.80 40.24 2.51
C THR A 46 -41.00 39.58 1.38
N SER A 47 -41.56 38.48 0.89
CA SER A 47 -41.45 37.94 -0.48
C SER A 47 -41.44 38.98 -1.62
N SER A 48 -41.03 38.68 -2.86
CA SER A 48 -40.22 37.57 -3.42
C SER A 48 -40.05 37.74 -4.94
N SER A 49 -39.11 37.00 -5.56
CA SER A 49 -39.29 36.43 -6.91
C SER A 49 -38.43 35.15 -7.00
N THR A 50 -38.89 33.93 -7.31
CA THR A 50 -40.10 33.36 -7.96
C THR A 50 -39.92 33.04 -9.46
N ALA A 51 -39.14 31.99 -9.75
CA ALA A 51 -39.02 31.38 -11.09
C ALA A 51 -38.82 29.84 -11.06
N LEU A 52 -39.15 29.13 -9.96
CA LEU A 52 -38.98 27.68 -9.83
C LEU A 52 -40.18 26.99 -9.14
N ARG A 53 -41.22 26.66 -9.91
CA ARG A 53 -42.07 25.45 -9.72
C ARG A 53 -43.12 25.32 -10.82
N SER A 54 -43.17 24.15 -11.46
CA SER A 54 -44.31 23.69 -12.26
C SER A 54 -44.39 22.16 -12.22
N ARG A 55 -45.63 21.64 -12.19
CA ARG A 55 -46.04 20.23 -12.40
C ARG A 55 -45.42 19.12 -11.53
N ARG A 56 -45.93 19.02 -10.30
CA ARG A 56 -46.53 17.80 -9.65
C ARG A 56 -47.61 18.36 -8.69
N THR A 57 -48.82 17.81 -8.47
CA THR A 57 -49.41 16.46 -8.66
C THR A 57 -50.93 16.49 -8.90
N SER A 58 -51.49 15.45 -9.52
CA SER A 58 -52.87 14.93 -9.33
C SER A 58 -52.98 13.52 -9.96
N LEU A 59 -53.82 12.56 -9.54
CA LEU A 59 -54.58 12.32 -8.29
C LEU A 59 -54.79 10.77 -8.14
N SER A 60 -55.35 10.27 -7.03
CA SER A 60 -55.22 8.85 -6.61
C SER A 60 -56.49 7.96 -6.69
N GLY A 61 -56.31 6.64 -6.93
CA GLY A 61 -57.27 5.55 -6.61
C GLY A 61 -57.26 4.38 -7.62
N ARG A 62 -57.58 3.12 -7.29
CA ARG A 62 -57.78 2.42 -5.99
C ARG A 62 -57.76 0.87 -6.17
N SER A 63 -57.20 0.12 -5.20
CA SER A 63 -57.39 -1.34 -4.92
C SER A 63 -56.80 -2.45 -5.84
N ARG A 64 -56.70 -3.67 -5.24
CA ARG A 64 -56.02 -4.96 -5.58
C ARG A 64 -57.09 -6.11 -5.56
N PRO A 65 -56.82 -7.46 -5.68
CA PRO A 65 -55.57 -8.26 -5.82
C PRO A 65 -55.63 -9.44 -6.88
N HIS A 66 -54.68 -10.41 -6.79
CA HIS A 66 -54.56 -11.73 -7.48
C HIS A 66 -54.21 -11.73 -9.00
N ALA A 67 -53.59 -12.77 -9.59
CA ALA A 67 -52.64 -13.79 -9.09
C ALA A 67 -51.94 -14.57 -10.25
N ASP A 68 -50.67 -14.93 -10.03
CA ASP A 68 -49.89 -16.10 -10.52
C ASP A 68 -49.76 -16.45 -12.03
N GLU A 69 -48.80 -17.38 -12.25
CA GLU A 69 -48.40 -18.14 -13.44
C GLU A 69 -47.58 -17.52 -14.60
N GLU A 70 -46.82 -18.44 -15.19
CA GLU A 70 -45.57 -18.32 -15.94
C GLU A 70 -45.76 -17.99 -17.44
N GLY A 71 -44.69 -17.60 -18.15
CA GLY A 71 -44.76 -17.38 -19.61
C GLY A 71 -43.44 -16.97 -20.26
N ALA A 72 -42.85 -17.86 -21.06
CA ALA A 72 -41.50 -17.74 -21.59
C ALA A 72 -41.32 -16.82 -22.83
N THR A 73 -40.06 -16.38 -23.02
CA THR A 73 -39.35 -16.17 -24.32
C THR A 73 -39.69 -15.02 -25.30
N LEU A 74 -38.59 -14.41 -25.78
CA LEU A 74 -38.37 -13.79 -27.11
C LEU A 74 -39.06 -12.45 -27.45
N GLY A 75 -38.39 -11.66 -28.31
CA GLY A 75 -38.87 -10.38 -28.85
C GLY A 75 -37.99 -9.19 -28.45
N GLY A 76 -37.10 -8.75 -29.34
CA GLY A 76 -36.32 -7.51 -29.16
C GLY A 76 -36.92 -6.33 -29.92
N SER A 77 -36.65 -5.11 -29.47
CA SER A 77 -36.94 -3.87 -30.21
C SER A 77 -35.99 -2.73 -29.81
N HIS A 78 -35.53 -1.96 -30.81
CA HIS A 78 -34.87 -0.67 -30.61
C HIS A 78 -35.87 0.40 -30.16
N PRO A 79 -35.44 1.35 -29.32
CA PRO A 79 -35.90 2.74 -29.38
C PRO A 79 -34.97 3.53 -30.32
N GLN A 80 -35.49 3.98 -31.46
CA GLN A 80 -34.76 4.82 -32.41
C GLN A 80 -35.20 6.28 -32.28
N SER A 81 -34.26 7.22 -32.45
CA SER A 81 -34.49 8.64 -32.77
C SER A 81 -35.41 9.47 -31.86
N SER A 82 -34.79 10.36 -31.08
CA SER A 82 -35.30 11.73 -30.92
C SER A 82 -34.27 12.70 -31.50
N GLN A 83 -34.41 13.03 -32.79
CA GLN A 83 -33.61 14.07 -33.43
C GLN A 83 -34.07 15.46 -32.97
N SER A 84 -33.12 16.34 -32.66
CA SER A 84 -33.34 17.78 -32.55
C SER A 84 -32.13 18.51 -33.13
N SER A 85 -32.38 19.39 -34.10
CA SER A 85 -31.35 20.22 -34.74
C SER A 85 -30.77 21.24 -33.75
N GLY A 86 -29.53 21.70 -33.89
CA GLY A 86 -28.48 21.21 -34.79
C GLY A 86 -27.33 22.22 -34.95
N ALA A 87 -26.10 21.71 -35.04
CA ALA A 87 -24.91 22.47 -35.45
C ALA A 87 -24.00 21.54 -36.25
N ARG A 88 -23.71 21.89 -37.51
CA ARG A 88 -22.85 21.07 -38.39
C ARG A 88 -21.38 21.44 -38.16
N PHE A 89 -20.63 20.55 -37.53
CA PHE A 89 -19.17 20.56 -37.60
C PHE A 89 -18.70 19.53 -38.62
N TYR A 90 -17.68 19.89 -39.41
CA TYR A 90 -17.15 19.06 -40.49
C TYR A 90 -16.23 17.97 -39.93
N THR A 91 -16.76 16.79 -39.68
CA THR A 91 -15.93 15.60 -39.47
C THR A 91 -15.51 15.05 -40.83
N ALA A 92 -14.32 15.44 -41.30
CA ALA A 92 -13.72 14.78 -42.46
C ALA A 92 -13.35 13.35 -42.06
N GLU A 93 -14.10 12.36 -42.57
CA GLU A 93 -13.94 10.94 -42.25
C GLU A 93 -12.71 10.36 -42.96
N VAL A 94 -11.52 10.77 -42.51
CA VAL A 94 -10.25 10.22 -42.98
C VAL A 94 -10.12 8.80 -42.43
N VAL A 95 -10.54 7.83 -43.24
CA VAL A 95 -10.35 6.39 -43.02
C VAL A 95 -8.85 6.07 -43.03
N SER A 96 -8.20 6.36 -41.91
CA SER A 96 -6.87 5.85 -41.59
C SER A 96 -7.03 4.35 -41.36
N GLN A 97 -6.54 3.54 -42.30
CA GLN A 97 -6.48 2.10 -42.12
C GLN A 97 -5.77 1.81 -40.78
N VAL A 98 -6.40 0.99 -39.94
CA VAL A 98 -5.76 0.47 -38.74
C VAL A 98 -4.72 -0.54 -39.20
N GLN A 99 -3.53 -0.03 -39.52
CA GLN A 99 -2.38 -0.88 -39.78
C GLN A 99 -1.97 -1.49 -38.44
N GLU A 100 -2.33 -2.76 -38.25
CA GLU A 100 -1.96 -3.57 -37.09
C GLU A 100 -0.46 -3.90 -37.19
N ILE A 101 0.38 -2.88 -36.98
CA ILE A 101 1.83 -2.99 -37.04
C ILE A 101 2.28 -3.85 -35.87
N ASN A 102 2.52 -5.12 -36.16
CA ASN A 102 3.35 -5.99 -35.34
C ASN A 102 4.66 -5.25 -35.03
N ALA A 103 4.91 -4.99 -33.74
CA ALA A 103 6.13 -4.31 -33.31
C ALA A 103 7.35 -5.09 -33.83
N PRO A 104 8.39 -4.41 -34.37
CA PRO A 104 9.56 -5.09 -34.90
C PRO A 104 10.20 -5.95 -33.81
N ALA A 105 10.39 -7.23 -34.11
CA ALA A 105 10.80 -8.26 -33.15
C ALA A 105 12.29 -8.19 -32.76
N VAL A 106 12.74 -7.02 -32.29
CA VAL A 106 13.97 -6.89 -31.51
C VAL A 106 13.70 -7.49 -30.13
N PRO A 107 14.54 -8.41 -29.62
CA PRO A 107 14.26 -9.11 -28.37
C PRO A 107 14.34 -8.16 -27.17
N ALA A 108 13.18 -7.69 -26.69
CA ALA A 108 13.02 -6.74 -25.58
C ALA A 108 13.46 -7.26 -24.19
N ALA A 109 14.25 -8.34 -24.14
CA ALA A 109 14.72 -9.00 -22.93
C ALA A 109 16.05 -8.44 -22.37
N ALA A 110 16.78 -7.64 -23.15
CA ALA A 110 18.12 -7.15 -22.78
C ALA A 110 18.19 -5.64 -22.45
N ALA A 111 17.19 -4.84 -22.87
CA ALA A 111 17.24 -3.38 -22.72
C ALA A 111 16.84 -2.91 -21.30
N THR A 112 17.64 -2.02 -20.70
CA THR A 112 17.38 -1.51 -19.34
C THR A 112 16.08 -0.72 -19.25
N TYR A 113 15.58 -0.49 -18.04
CA TYR A 113 14.40 0.35 -17.84
C TYR A 113 14.64 1.79 -18.35
N ALA A 114 15.87 2.31 -18.20
CA ALA A 114 16.25 3.63 -18.67
C ALA A 114 16.24 3.73 -20.21
N GLU A 115 16.79 2.74 -20.91
CA GLU A 115 16.71 2.65 -22.38
C GLU A 115 15.27 2.57 -22.87
N ARG A 116 14.46 1.66 -22.31
CA ARG A 116 13.05 1.50 -22.72
C ARG A 116 12.20 2.74 -22.44
N SER A 117 12.44 3.42 -21.31
CA SER A 117 11.83 4.72 -20.99
C SER A 117 12.22 5.80 -22.00
N THR A 118 13.50 5.87 -22.38
CA THR A 118 14.02 6.87 -23.33
C THR A 118 13.51 6.61 -24.74
N ALA A 119 13.48 5.35 -25.19
CA ALA A 119 12.94 4.95 -26.48
C ALA A 119 11.44 5.25 -26.60
N ALA A 120 10.63 4.86 -25.61
CA ALA A 120 9.19 5.15 -25.59
C ALA A 120 8.91 6.67 -25.57
N ALA A 121 9.70 7.46 -24.83
CA ALA A 121 9.61 8.91 -24.85
C ALA A 121 10.00 9.51 -26.21
N ALA A 122 11.03 8.99 -26.89
CA ALA A 122 11.42 9.44 -28.21
C ALA A 122 10.35 9.11 -29.27
N GLU A 123 9.79 7.90 -29.23
CA GLU A 123 8.72 7.46 -30.14
C GLU A 123 7.46 8.33 -29.99
N VAL A 124 6.97 8.54 -28.77
CA VAL A 124 5.76 9.33 -28.54
C VAL A 124 5.95 10.81 -28.91
N LYS A 125 7.16 11.37 -28.74
CA LYS A 125 7.49 12.72 -29.23
C LYS A 125 7.56 12.79 -30.76
N ALA A 126 8.06 11.75 -31.42
CA ALA A 126 8.07 11.68 -32.89
C ALA A 126 6.63 11.58 -33.44
N GLN A 127 5.77 10.75 -32.83
CA GLN A 127 4.34 10.67 -33.17
C GLN A 127 3.63 12.01 -32.97
N LEU A 128 3.91 12.71 -31.86
CA LEU A 128 3.34 14.04 -31.56
C LEU A 128 3.68 15.05 -32.68
N ARG A 129 4.97 15.19 -33.02
CA ARG A 129 5.42 16.14 -34.05
C ARG A 129 4.85 15.79 -35.41
N ALA A 130 4.92 14.52 -35.84
CA ALA A 130 4.35 14.08 -37.11
C ALA A 130 2.84 14.36 -37.23
N ARG A 131 2.08 14.25 -36.14
CA ARG A 131 0.65 14.62 -36.12
C ARG A 131 0.42 16.13 -36.16
N LEU A 132 1.24 16.93 -35.48
CA LEU A 132 1.14 18.38 -35.50
C LEU A 132 1.58 18.99 -36.84
N ASP A 133 2.57 18.39 -37.50
CA ASP A 133 3.11 18.83 -38.79
C ASP A 133 2.22 18.39 -39.98
N ALA A 134 1.41 17.35 -39.82
CA ALA A 134 0.37 16.98 -40.78
C ALA A 134 -0.82 17.97 -40.82
N LEU A 135 -0.95 18.86 -39.82
CA LEU A 135 -1.95 19.93 -39.83
C LEU A 135 -1.37 21.19 -40.51
N PRO A 136 -2.02 21.76 -41.55
CA PRO A 136 -1.58 23.01 -42.17
C PRO A 136 -1.78 24.19 -41.20
N PHE A 137 -0.98 25.24 -41.33
CA PHE A 137 -1.23 26.50 -40.61
C PHE A 137 -2.40 27.26 -41.25
N ALA A 138 -3.34 27.75 -40.44
CA ALA A 138 -4.44 28.61 -40.93
C ALA A 138 -3.92 29.94 -41.53
N ALA A 139 -2.83 30.48 -40.97
CA ALA A 139 -2.08 31.60 -41.52
C ALA A 139 -0.57 31.34 -41.37
N PRO A 140 0.13 30.83 -42.41
CA PRO A 140 1.54 30.49 -42.31
C PRO A 140 2.43 31.74 -42.17
N SER A 141 3.18 31.85 -41.07
CA SER A 141 4.15 32.93 -40.85
C SER A 141 5.37 32.44 -40.05
N LYS A 142 6.50 33.18 -40.14
CA LYS A 142 7.70 32.89 -39.34
C LYS A 142 7.43 32.93 -37.83
N GLU A 143 6.52 33.79 -37.38
CA GLU A 143 6.11 33.85 -35.97
C GLU A 143 5.31 32.61 -35.57
N GLN A 144 4.37 32.15 -36.41
CA GLN A 144 3.65 30.89 -36.15
C GLN A 144 4.58 29.68 -36.09
N THR A 145 5.65 29.65 -36.90
CA THR A 145 6.69 28.61 -36.80
C THR A 145 7.47 28.68 -35.47
N ALA A 146 7.84 29.88 -35.02
CA ALA A 146 8.53 30.06 -33.74
C ALA A 146 7.63 29.72 -32.53
N LEU A 147 6.34 30.07 -32.60
CA LEU A 147 5.34 29.72 -31.60
C LEU A 147 5.09 28.21 -31.54
N GLN A 148 5.06 27.51 -32.70
CA GLN A 148 5.01 26.05 -32.72
C GLN A 148 6.23 25.43 -32.02
N ALA A 149 7.45 25.97 -32.23
CA ALA A 149 8.65 25.45 -31.57
C ALA A 149 8.58 25.56 -30.04
N SER A 150 8.12 26.71 -29.51
CA SER A 150 7.90 26.89 -28.07
C SER A 150 6.80 25.98 -27.49
N TYR A 151 5.73 25.74 -28.27
CA TYR A 151 4.69 24.77 -27.90
C TYR A 151 5.24 23.34 -27.84
N LEU A 152 6.04 22.94 -28.82
CA LEU A 152 6.64 21.61 -28.89
C LEU A 152 7.64 21.35 -27.75
N GLU A 153 8.46 22.33 -27.37
CA GLU A 153 9.34 22.21 -26.20
C GLU A 153 8.55 21.93 -24.91
N TRP A 154 7.47 22.69 -24.67
CA TRP A 154 6.56 22.44 -23.55
C TRP A 154 5.93 21.04 -23.64
N ALA A 155 5.44 20.63 -24.81
CA ALA A 155 4.75 19.36 -25.00
C ALA A 155 5.69 18.14 -24.87
N ASP A 156 6.93 18.25 -25.36
CA ASP A 156 7.99 17.25 -25.21
C ASP A 156 8.32 16.98 -23.73
N ALA A 157 8.31 18.03 -22.89
CA ALA A 157 8.46 17.89 -21.45
C ALA A 157 7.26 17.16 -20.81
N ARG A 158 6.02 17.48 -21.22
CA ARG A 158 4.81 16.78 -20.73
C ARG A 158 4.78 15.31 -21.15
N VAL A 159 5.26 14.97 -22.35
CA VAL A 159 5.43 13.56 -22.78
C VAL A 159 6.45 12.84 -21.90
N GLN A 160 7.57 13.50 -21.57
CA GLN A 160 8.60 12.93 -20.70
C GLN A 160 8.06 12.63 -19.29
N GLU A 161 7.31 13.56 -18.70
CA GLU A 161 6.66 13.40 -17.39
C GLU A 161 5.65 12.25 -17.39
N ARG A 162 4.79 12.17 -18.42
CA ARG A 162 3.79 11.10 -18.55
C ARG A 162 4.44 9.72 -18.71
N ILE A 163 5.48 9.58 -19.54
CA ILE A 163 6.26 8.33 -19.65
C ILE A 163 6.95 7.99 -18.32
N THR A 164 7.47 8.99 -17.58
CA THR A 164 8.13 8.77 -16.28
C THR A 164 7.15 8.31 -15.20
N ALA A 165 5.92 8.81 -15.22
CA ALA A 165 4.86 8.48 -14.25
C ALA A 165 4.16 7.15 -14.53
N PHE A 166 3.80 6.86 -15.78
CA PHE A 166 3.14 5.61 -16.16
C PHE A 166 4.13 4.46 -16.39
N GLY A 167 5.35 4.76 -16.85
CA GLY A 167 6.36 3.80 -17.30
C GLY A 167 6.22 3.45 -18.80
N PRO A 168 7.30 2.97 -19.44
CA PRO A 168 7.30 2.65 -20.88
C PRO A 168 6.26 1.57 -21.24
N ASP A 169 6.13 0.53 -20.42
CA ASP A 169 5.28 -0.64 -20.69
C ASP A 169 3.78 -0.42 -20.43
N ALA A 170 3.37 0.82 -20.11
CA ALA A 170 1.99 1.18 -19.77
C ALA A 170 1.10 1.48 -20.99
N GLY A 171 1.69 1.73 -22.16
CA GLY A 171 0.95 2.05 -23.38
C GLY A 171 0.36 3.47 -23.39
N TYR A 172 1.04 4.45 -22.80
CA TYR A 172 0.77 5.87 -23.03
C TYR A 172 1.11 6.23 -24.48
N GLN A 173 0.26 7.04 -25.11
CA GLN A 173 0.45 7.56 -26.48
C GLN A 173 0.12 9.06 -26.49
N ALA A 174 0.61 9.77 -27.51
CA ALA A 174 0.32 11.21 -27.65
C ALA A 174 -1.10 11.48 -28.16
N VAL A 175 -1.63 10.58 -29.00
CA VAL A 175 -2.93 10.76 -29.67
C VAL A 175 -3.71 9.44 -29.62
N GLY A 176 -4.16 9.07 -28.41
CA GLY A 176 -4.95 7.86 -28.21
C GLY A 176 -5.31 7.61 -26.75
N ASP A 177 -6.48 7.02 -26.51
CA ASP A 177 -6.91 6.60 -25.18
C ASP A 177 -5.95 5.55 -24.60
N MET A 178 -5.33 5.88 -23.47
CA MET A 178 -4.37 4.98 -22.84
C MET A 178 -5.07 3.71 -22.36
N LYS A 179 -4.43 2.55 -22.55
CA LYS A 179 -5.01 1.27 -22.13
C LYS A 179 -5.22 1.25 -20.61
N THR A 180 -6.36 0.70 -20.18
CA THR A 180 -6.68 0.54 -18.76
C THR A 180 -5.75 -0.49 -18.10
N ALA A 181 -5.62 -0.44 -16.78
CA ALA A 181 -4.87 -1.46 -16.05
C ALA A 181 -5.49 -2.87 -16.21
N GLY A 182 -6.82 -2.95 -16.29
CA GLY A 182 -7.55 -4.17 -16.70
C GLY A 182 -7.12 -5.43 -15.94
N THR A 183 -6.89 -6.52 -16.68
CA THR A 183 -6.47 -7.81 -16.11
C THR A 183 -5.09 -7.77 -15.43
N LYS A 184 -4.19 -6.85 -15.80
CA LYS A 184 -2.90 -6.67 -15.11
C LYS A 184 -3.08 -6.25 -13.65
N ALA A 185 -4.23 -5.67 -13.30
CA ALA A 185 -4.56 -5.29 -11.92
C ALA A 185 -5.12 -6.43 -11.05
N ALA A 186 -5.43 -7.62 -11.60
CA ALA A 186 -6.14 -8.66 -10.85
C ALA A 186 -5.40 -9.12 -9.58
N LEU A 187 -4.07 -9.29 -9.64
CA LEU A 187 -3.25 -9.67 -8.48
C LEU A 187 -3.20 -8.58 -7.40
N PRO A 188 -2.87 -7.30 -7.70
CA PRO A 188 -2.93 -6.24 -6.69
C PRO A 188 -4.34 -5.97 -6.14
N ILE A 189 -5.40 -6.13 -6.94
CA ILE A 189 -6.79 -6.08 -6.44
C ILE A 189 -6.99 -7.17 -5.38
N ALA A 190 -6.67 -8.44 -5.71
CA ALA A 190 -6.81 -9.55 -4.76
C ALA A 190 -6.00 -9.34 -3.47
N TYR A 191 -4.77 -8.81 -3.56
CA TYR A 191 -3.97 -8.44 -2.39
C TYR A 191 -4.65 -7.35 -1.53
N GLN A 192 -5.16 -6.29 -2.14
CA GLN A 192 -5.85 -5.22 -1.42
C GLN A 192 -7.14 -5.72 -0.75
N CYS A 193 -7.85 -6.65 -1.39
CA CYS A 193 -9.03 -7.29 -0.81
C CYS A 193 -8.67 -8.19 0.39
N LEU A 194 -7.59 -8.98 0.32
CA LEU A 194 -7.07 -9.76 1.46
C LEU A 194 -6.62 -8.86 2.63
N ARG A 195 -5.93 -7.74 2.32
CA ARG A 195 -5.57 -6.71 3.30
C ARG A 195 -6.81 -6.12 3.98
N SER A 196 -7.83 -5.76 3.20
CA SER A 196 -9.09 -5.22 3.69
C SER A 196 -9.83 -6.22 4.59
N PHE A 197 -9.87 -7.49 4.16
CA PHE A 197 -10.44 -8.59 4.94
C PHE A 197 -9.78 -8.69 6.33
N ILE A 198 -8.44 -8.76 6.39
CA ILE A 198 -7.70 -8.93 7.65
C ILE A 198 -7.95 -7.75 8.60
N ILE A 199 -7.88 -6.51 8.11
CA ILE A 199 -8.12 -5.30 8.91
C ILE A 199 -9.56 -5.27 9.46
N GLY A 200 -10.56 -5.63 8.64
CA GLY A 200 -11.96 -5.72 9.04
C GLY A 200 -12.25 -6.87 10.01
N ALA A 201 -11.68 -8.05 9.75
CA ALA A 201 -11.86 -9.28 10.51
C ALA A 201 -11.21 -9.23 11.91
N MET A 202 -10.11 -8.49 12.09
CA MET A 202 -9.41 -8.43 13.37
C MET A 202 -9.94 -7.36 14.31
N ARG A 203 -10.08 -6.09 13.86
CA ARG A 203 -10.31 -4.96 14.78
C ARG A 203 -11.70 -4.99 15.46
N ASN A 204 -12.77 -4.85 14.68
CA ASN A 204 -14.13 -4.70 15.23
C ASN A 204 -14.68 -6.04 15.80
N PRO A 205 -14.53 -7.20 15.13
CA PRO A 205 -15.04 -8.49 15.62
C PRO A 205 -14.49 -8.92 16.98
N VAL A 206 -13.18 -8.74 17.22
CA VAL A 206 -12.56 -9.14 18.50
C VAL A 206 -13.08 -8.26 19.64
N GLY A 207 -13.12 -6.93 19.46
CA GLY A 207 -13.71 -6.01 20.45
C GLY A 207 -15.16 -6.35 20.79
N LEU A 208 -16.00 -6.54 19.77
CA LEU A 208 -17.41 -6.90 19.93
C LEU A 208 -17.59 -8.23 20.67
N ALA A 209 -16.81 -9.26 20.33
CA ALA A 209 -16.89 -10.57 20.98
C ALA A 209 -16.42 -10.52 22.44
N THR A 210 -15.30 -9.85 22.74
CA THR A 210 -14.81 -9.69 24.12
C THR A 210 -15.74 -8.83 24.96
N GLY A 211 -16.29 -7.74 24.40
CA GLY A 211 -17.29 -6.90 25.05
C GLY A 211 -18.58 -7.67 25.37
N ALA A 212 -19.09 -8.48 24.43
CA ALA A 212 -20.26 -9.33 24.65
C ALA A 212 -20.01 -10.39 25.74
N ALA A 213 -18.87 -11.08 25.70
CA ALA A 213 -18.49 -12.08 26.71
C ALA A 213 -18.27 -11.48 28.11
N TYR A 214 -17.82 -10.22 28.19
CA TYR A 214 -17.70 -9.48 29.45
C TYR A 214 -19.08 -9.01 29.97
N ALA A 215 -19.94 -8.49 29.10
CA ALA A 215 -21.29 -8.07 29.46
C ALA A 215 -22.15 -9.25 29.96
N ALA A 216 -22.06 -10.42 29.31
CA ALA A 216 -22.78 -11.63 29.70
C ALA A 216 -22.41 -12.19 31.09
N ARG A 217 -21.35 -11.67 31.73
CA ARG A 217 -20.92 -12.03 33.09
C ARG A 217 -21.34 -11.00 34.15
N ARG A 218 -22.13 -9.99 33.80
CA ARG A 218 -22.56 -8.91 34.70
C ARG A 218 -24.09 -8.83 34.78
N PRO A 219 -24.65 -8.31 35.90
CA PRO A 219 -26.10 -8.21 36.07
C PRO A 219 -26.73 -7.31 35.01
N ILE A 220 -28.00 -7.59 34.71
CA ILE A 220 -28.81 -6.80 33.77
C ILE A 220 -28.91 -5.36 34.30
N GLY A 221 -28.53 -4.39 33.47
CA GLY A 221 -28.43 -2.96 33.87
C GLY A 221 -27.04 -2.52 34.34
N ALA A 222 -26.03 -3.39 34.34
CA ALA A 222 -24.64 -2.99 34.64
C ALA A 222 -24.10 -1.92 33.66
N GLU A 223 -23.25 -1.03 34.20
CA GLU A 223 -22.69 0.14 33.51
C GLU A 223 -22.00 -0.22 32.18
N GLU A 224 -22.44 0.40 31.08
CA GLU A 224 -21.97 0.08 29.73
C GLU A 224 -20.54 0.57 29.44
N LEU A 225 -20.04 1.58 30.17
CA LEU A 225 -18.76 2.23 29.85
C LEU A 225 -17.58 1.27 30.04
N SER A 226 -17.57 0.48 31.10
CA SER A 226 -16.59 -0.58 31.34
C SER A 226 -16.67 -1.70 30.29
N THR A 227 -17.86 -2.03 29.76
CA THR A 227 -17.99 -2.93 28.60
C THR A 227 -17.35 -2.33 27.34
N VAL A 228 -17.54 -1.03 27.11
CA VAL A 228 -16.93 -0.30 25.98
C VAL A 228 -15.42 -0.20 26.13
N MET A 229 -14.91 0.01 27.35
CA MET A 229 -13.47 -0.02 27.63
C MET A 229 -12.86 -1.38 27.30
N VAL A 230 -13.45 -2.48 27.79
CA VAL A 230 -12.97 -3.85 27.51
C VAL A 230 -13.01 -4.16 26.01
N SER A 231 -14.09 -3.77 25.32
CA SER A 231 -14.21 -3.89 23.86
C SER A 231 -13.12 -3.11 23.12
N GLY A 232 -12.90 -1.84 23.46
CA GLY A 232 -11.91 -0.97 22.84
C GLY A 232 -10.46 -1.41 23.11
N VAL A 233 -10.18 -1.95 24.29
CA VAL A 233 -8.88 -2.57 24.64
C VAL A 233 -8.62 -3.81 23.78
N ALA A 234 -9.61 -4.71 23.65
CA ALA A 234 -9.48 -5.92 22.84
C ALA A 234 -9.37 -5.62 21.33
N ALA A 235 -10.18 -4.68 20.82
CA ALA A 235 -10.05 -4.14 19.46
C ALA A 235 -8.69 -3.48 19.22
N GLY A 236 -8.16 -2.79 20.23
CA GLY A 236 -6.80 -2.21 20.23
C GLY A 236 -5.71 -3.27 20.07
N SER A 237 -5.72 -4.32 20.89
CA SER A 237 -4.77 -5.45 20.76
C SER A 237 -4.83 -6.11 19.38
N ALA A 238 -6.03 -6.40 18.87
CA ALA A 238 -6.21 -7.00 17.56
C ALA A 238 -5.77 -6.05 16.42
N SER A 239 -6.04 -4.76 16.57
CA SER A 239 -5.56 -3.72 15.65
C SER A 239 -4.03 -3.62 15.67
N TYR A 240 -3.37 -3.68 16.83
CA TYR A 240 -1.90 -3.66 16.90
C TYR A 240 -1.28 -4.85 16.16
N ILE A 241 -1.79 -6.07 16.37
CA ILE A 241 -1.31 -7.27 15.65
C ILE A 241 -1.54 -7.12 14.13
N SER A 242 -2.70 -6.60 13.72
CA SER A 242 -3.00 -6.35 12.30
C SER A 242 -2.11 -5.27 11.69
N ASP A 243 -2.16 -4.05 12.23
CA ASP A 243 -1.57 -2.84 11.64
C ASP A 243 -0.04 -2.76 11.80
N THR A 244 0.53 -3.35 12.86
CA THR A 244 1.96 -3.21 13.20
C THR A 244 2.77 -4.47 12.87
N LEU A 245 2.15 -5.66 12.85
CA LEU A 245 2.84 -6.92 12.56
C LEU A 245 2.43 -7.54 11.21
N LEU A 246 1.16 -7.90 11.04
CA LEU A 246 0.70 -8.69 9.89
C LEU A 246 0.68 -7.89 8.57
N ILE A 247 0.05 -6.71 8.55
CA ILE A 247 -0.02 -5.90 7.32
C ILE A 247 1.37 -5.38 6.90
N PRO A 248 2.27 -4.95 7.80
CA PRO A 248 3.66 -4.64 7.44
C PRO A 248 4.44 -5.86 6.93
N ALA A 249 4.26 -7.05 7.51
CA ALA A 249 4.85 -8.28 7.00
C ALA A 249 4.39 -8.59 5.56
N MET A 250 3.09 -8.50 5.29
CA MET A 250 2.50 -8.63 3.95
C MET A 250 3.03 -7.58 2.96
N ASP A 251 3.10 -6.31 3.37
CA ASP A 251 3.61 -5.23 2.51
C ASP A 251 5.11 -5.36 2.22
N ARG A 252 5.87 -6.03 3.10
CA ARG A 252 7.29 -6.37 2.91
C ARG A 252 7.44 -7.59 1.99
N ARG A 253 6.73 -8.70 2.24
CA ARG A 253 6.77 -9.90 1.37
C ARG A 253 6.28 -9.61 -0.06
N THR A 254 5.25 -8.78 -0.24
CA THR A 254 4.83 -8.34 -1.60
C THR A 254 5.81 -7.39 -2.27
N ARG A 255 6.57 -6.58 -1.52
CA ARG A 255 7.67 -5.77 -2.06
C ARG A 255 8.80 -6.65 -2.58
N VAL A 256 9.17 -7.67 -1.80
CA VAL A 256 10.20 -8.67 -2.14
C VAL A 256 9.83 -9.44 -3.42
N ALA A 257 8.55 -9.79 -3.60
CA ALA A 257 8.03 -10.41 -4.82
C ALA A 257 7.91 -9.45 -6.03
N ASN A 258 8.26 -8.17 -5.90
CA ASN A 258 8.01 -7.11 -6.88
C ASN A 258 6.55 -7.02 -7.38
N MET A 259 5.59 -7.12 -6.45
CA MET A 259 4.18 -7.01 -6.77
C MET A 259 3.80 -5.56 -7.11
N PRO A 260 3.15 -5.28 -8.26
CA PRO A 260 2.66 -3.95 -8.59
C PRO A 260 1.70 -3.41 -7.52
N LYS A 261 1.63 -2.09 -7.37
CA LYS A 261 0.65 -1.42 -6.50
C LYS A 261 0.05 -0.22 -7.23
N PHE A 262 -1.25 0.01 -7.07
CA PHE A 262 -1.88 1.23 -7.60
C PHE A 262 -1.32 2.46 -6.87
N GLN A 263 -0.74 3.38 -7.64
CA GLN A 263 -0.25 4.67 -7.17
C GLN A 263 -1.03 5.77 -7.91
N ALA A 264 -1.58 6.73 -7.18
CA ALA A 264 -2.20 7.92 -7.77
C ALA A 264 -1.15 8.71 -8.55
N VAL A 265 -1.47 9.08 -9.79
CA VAL A 265 -0.60 9.93 -10.62
C VAL A 265 -0.71 11.37 -10.12
N ASP A 266 0.38 12.13 -10.10
CA ASP A 266 0.34 13.54 -9.70
C ASP A 266 -0.68 14.30 -10.59
N PRO A 267 -1.67 15.00 -10.01
CA PRO A 267 -2.61 15.83 -10.76
C PRO A 267 -1.95 16.81 -11.73
N LYS A 268 -0.70 17.23 -11.51
CA LYS A 268 0.09 18.04 -12.45
C LYS A 268 0.47 17.33 -13.75
N ILE A 269 0.63 16.01 -13.75
CA ILE A 269 1.03 15.23 -14.95
C ILE A 269 -0.21 14.94 -15.83
N LEU A 270 -1.38 14.88 -15.21
CA LEU A 270 -2.68 14.78 -15.85
C LEU A 270 -3.16 16.15 -16.35
N ALA A 271 -3.24 17.16 -15.47
CA ALA A 271 -3.54 18.55 -15.78
C ALA A 271 -2.26 19.41 -15.62
N PRO A 272 -1.44 19.56 -16.67
CA PRO A 272 -0.19 20.32 -16.62
C PRO A 272 -0.38 21.82 -16.46
N ASP A 273 0.69 22.50 -16.02
CA ASP A 273 0.72 23.96 -16.03
C ASP A 273 0.57 24.44 -17.48
N PRO A 274 -0.23 25.50 -17.72
CA PRO A 274 -0.65 25.88 -19.07
C PRO A 274 0.55 26.21 -19.98
N PRO A 275 0.43 25.93 -21.29
CA PRO A 275 1.53 26.15 -22.22
C PRO A 275 1.86 27.64 -22.36
N PRO A 276 3.11 27.98 -22.77
CA PRO A 276 3.50 29.36 -23.05
C PRO A 276 2.75 29.96 -24.26
N VAL A 277 2.14 29.08 -25.07
CA VAL A 277 1.46 29.36 -26.33
C VAL A 277 0.23 28.44 -26.38
N ILE A 278 -0.95 28.98 -26.70
CA ILE A 278 -2.18 28.20 -26.89
C ILE A 278 -2.17 27.62 -28.32
N LEU A 279 -2.55 26.35 -28.46
CA LEU A 279 -2.79 25.69 -29.75
C LEU A 279 -4.29 25.66 -30.02
N GLU A 280 -4.71 26.40 -31.03
CA GLU A 280 -6.04 26.37 -31.62
C GLU A 280 -6.01 25.49 -32.88
N VAL A 281 -6.97 24.58 -33.05
CA VAL A 281 -7.16 23.81 -34.28
C VAL A 281 -8.55 24.12 -34.82
N THR A 282 -8.60 24.86 -35.92
CA THR A 282 -9.84 25.28 -36.60
C THR A 282 -10.03 24.48 -37.89
N ALA A 283 -11.15 24.69 -38.59
CA ALA A 283 -11.37 24.13 -39.92
C ALA A 283 -10.39 24.67 -40.99
N GLU A 284 -9.70 25.78 -40.70
CA GLU A 284 -8.71 26.41 -41.59
C GLU A 284 -7.28 25.88 -41.33
N GLY A 285 -7.04 25.27 -40.17
CA GLY A 285 -5.74 24.68 -39.80
C GLY A 285 -5.38 24.89 -38.32
N LYS A 286 -4.11 24.64 -37.99
CA LYS A 286 -3.53 25.00 -36.68
C LYS A 286 -3.21 26.49 -36.62
N ARG A 287 -3.41 27.10 -35.46
CA ARG A 287 -3.03 28.47 -35.10
C ARG A 287 -2.44 28.47 -33.69
N PHE A 288 -1.45 29.32 -33.48
CA PHE A 288 -0.79 29.51 -32.20
C PHE A 288 -0.96 30.95 -31.72
N THR A 289 -1.43 31.12 -30.48
CA THR A 289 -1.70 32.43 -29.85
C THR A 289 -0.99 32.50 -28.50
N ARG A 290 -0.59 33.70 -28.02
CA ARG A 290 -0.11 33.84 -26.63
C ARG A 290 -1.32 34.04 -25.70
N PRO A 291 -1.28 33.58 -24.44
CA PRO A 291 -2.37 33.83 -23.49
C PRO A 291 -2.66 35.32 -23.30
N GLY A 292 -3.87 35.77 -23.67
CA GLY A 292 -4.28 37.19 -23.70
C GLY A 292 -4.19 37.89 -25.05
N ASP A 293 -3.65 37.26 -26.12
CA ASP A 293 -3.66 37.82 -27.47
C ASP A 293 -5.00 37.49 -28.18
N ASN A 294 -5.66 38.48 -28.80
CA ASN A 294 -6.83 38.30 -29.69
C ASN A 294 -7.96 37.44 -29.07
N ASP A 295 -8.52 37.89 -27.94
CA ASP A 295 -9.58 37.23 -27.16
C ASP A 295 -9.22 35.82 -26.61
N ALA A 296 -7.98 35.35 -26.77
CA ALA A 296 -7.53 34.10 -26.19
C ALA A 296 -7.40 34.20 -24.65
N PRO A 297 -7.77 33.16 -23.88
CA PRO A 297 -7.78 33.21 -22.42
C PRO A 297 -6.48 33.70 -21.79
N THR A 298 -6.58 34.50 -20.73
CA THR A 298 -5.38 35.03 -20.06
C THR A 298 -4.64 33.92 -19.31
N LEU A 299 -3.34 34.14 -19.06
CA LEU A 299 -2.53 33.24 -18.25
C LEU A 299 -3.11 33.02 -16.83
N ALA A 300 -3.90 33.97 -16.31
CA ALA A 300 -4.57 33.85 -15.02
C ALA A 300 -5.79 32.91 -15.10
N GLU A 301 -6.65 33.05 -16.12
CA GLU A 301 -7.78 32.14 -16.36
C GLU A 301 -7.31 30.70 -16.60
N LEU A 302 -6.28 30.51 -17.45
CA LEU A 302 -5.73 29.18 -17.72
C LEU A 302 -5.17 28.52 -16.44
N LYS A 303 -4.55 29.30 -15.54
CA LYS A 303 -4.09 28.80 -14.23
C LYS A 303 -5.26 28.45 -13.30
N ALA A 304 -6.35 29.24 -13.30
CA ALA A 304 -7.55 28.92 -12.52
C ALA A 304 -8.23 27.64 -13.01
N GLN A 305 -8.48 27.51 -14.32
CA GLN A 305 -9.03 26.29 -14.94
C GLN A 305 -8.15 25.07 -14.65
N THR A 306 -6.82 25.22 -14.72
CA THR A 306 -5.86 24.16 -14.38
C THR A 306 -5.95 23.77 -12.90
N TYR A 307 -6.12 24.74 -11.99
CA TYR A 307 -6.29 24.49 -10.55
C TYR A 307 -7.58 23.72 -10.26
N ASP A 308 -8.71 24.14 -10.83
CA ASP A 308 -10.00 23.47 -10.64
C ASP A 308 -9.98 22.03 -11.20
N ARG A 309 -9.37 21.83 -12.37
CA ARG A 309 -9.18 20.49 -12.95
C ARG A 309 -8.28 19.60 -12.07
N ARG A 310 -7.24 20.15 -11.44
CA ARG A 310 -6.42 19.43 -10.44
C ARG A 310 -7.18 19.09 -9.18
N LEU A 311 -8.08 19.98 -8.72
CA LEU A 311 -8.95 19.72 -7.58
C LEU A 311 -9.93 18.58 -7.90
N GLU A 312 -10.54 18.57 -9.08
CA GLU A 312 -11.39 17.48 -9.58
C GLU A 312 -10.64 16.13 -9.63
N ILE A 313 -9.43 16.09 -10.24
CA ILE A 313 -8.56 14.91 -10.25
C ILE A 313 -8.30 14.41 -8.82
N THR A 314 -7.95 15.32 -7.92
CA THR A 314 -7.63 15.00 -6.51
C THR A 314 -8.85 14.42 -5.78
N GLN A 315 -10.04 14.95 -6.04
CA GLN A 315 -11.29 14.42 -5.48
C GLN A 315 -11.62 13.03 -6.03
N LEU A 316 -11.49 12.81 -7.35
CA LEU A 316 -11.70 11.50 -7.99
C LEU A 316 -10.71 10.44 -7.49
N GLN A 317 -9.44 10.80 -7.33
CA GLN A 317 -8.43 9.93 -6.72
C GLN A 317 -8.75 9.65 -5.25
N SER A 318 -9.12 10.66 -4.45
CA SER A 318 -9.52 10.50 -3.05
C SER A 318 -10.75 9.59 -2.88
N ASN A 319 -11.72 9.68 -3.79
CA ASN A 319 -12.86 8.76 -3.86
C ASN A 319 -12.41 7.31 -4.11
N LEU A 320 -11.50 7.07 -5.06
CA LEU A 320 -11.04 5.71 -5.36
C LEU A 320 -10.05 5.14 -4.35
N ASP A 321 -9.39 5.97 -3.54
CA ASP A 321 -8.42 5.55 -2.53
C ASP A 321 -9.00 5.24 -1.13
N ASP A 322 -10.34 5.22 -0.98
CA ASP A 322 -11.04 5.06 0.33
C ASP A 322 -10.76 6.21 1.32
N LYS A 323 -10.41 7.40 0.79
CA LYS A 323 -10.07 8.61 1.56
C LYS A 323 -11.22 9.61 1.67
N SER A 324 -12.24 9.52 0.82
CA SER A 324 -13.33 10.50 0.78
C SER A 324 -14.51 10.15 1.69
N LEU A 325 -15.27 11.18 2.09
CA LEU A 325 -16.52 11.02 2.82
C LEU A 325 -17.53 10.15 2.06
N ASN A 326 -17.60 10.26 0.73
CA ASN A 326 -18.51 9.45 -0.09
C ASN A 326 -18.19 7.95 0.00
N THR A 327 -16.90 7.57 0.05
CA THR A 327 -16.52 6.17 0.32
C THR A 327 -16.78 5.73 1.75
N LEU A 328 -16.58 6.62 2.73
CA LEU A 328 -16.90 6.31 4.13
C LEU A 328 -18.39 6.08 4.35
N LEU A 329 -19.27 6.83 3.65
CA LEU A 329 -20.72 6.64 3.68
C LEU A 329 -21.19 5.33 3.02
N LEU A 330 -20.42 4.75 2.10
CA LEU A 330 -20.74 3.47 1.48
C LEU A 330 -20.52 2.28 2.45
N LYS A 331 -19.51 2.36 3.33
CA LYS A 331 -19.17 1.29 4.29
C LYS A 331 -20.35 0.87 5.18
N PRO A 332 -21.10 1.79 5.85
CA PRO A 332 -22.28 1.43 6.63
C PRO A 332 -23.38 0.72 5.84
N VAL A 333 -23.57 1.04 4.56
CA VAL A 333 -24.59 0.40 3.71
C VAL A 333 -24.22 -1.06 3.45
N ILE A 334 -22.98 -1.32 3.01
CA ILE A 334 -22.47 -2.68 2.77
C ILE A 334 -22.47 -3.48 4.09
N ASN A 335 -21.95 -2.91 5.18
CA ASN A 335 -21.99 -3.53 6.51
C ASN A 335 -23.44 -3.79 6.97
N GLY A 336 -24.40 -2.92 6.65
CA GLY A 336 -25.82 -3.10 6.95
C GLY A 336 -26.40 -4.33 6.26
N ILE A 337 -26.08 -4.54 4.98
CA ILE A 337 -26.52 -5.70 4.20
C ILE A 337 -25.95 -7.01 4.78
N PHE A 338 -24.64 -7.07 5.04
CA PHE A 338 -24.01 -8.26 5.65
C PHE A 338 -24.54 -8.55 7.07
N ASN A 339 -24.80 -7.51 7.89
CA ASN A 339 -25.39 -7.69 9.21
C ASN A 339 -26.90 -8.02 9.17
N ALA A 340 -27.61 -7.68 8.09
CA ALA A 340 -28.99 -8.15 7.86
C ALA A 340 -29.00 -9.64 7.48
N ALA A 341 -28.14 -10.06 6.54
CA ALA A 341 -27.98 -11.46 6.17
C ALA A 341 -27.58 -12.35 7.37
N ARG A 342 -26.69 -11.87 8.24
CA ARG A 342 -26.37 -12.53 9.52
C ARG A 342 -27.61 -12.75 10.41
N ARG A 343 -28.55 -11.81 10.42
CA ARG A 343 -29.76 -11.86 11.27
C ARG A 343 -30.86 -12.76 10.71
N THR A 344 -30.87 -13.02 9.40
CA THR A 344 -31.83 -13.94 8.76
C THR A 344 -31.28 -15.36 8.61
N GLY A 345 -29.97 -15.55 8.69
CA GLY A 345 -29.30 -16.84 8.45
C GLY A 345 -29.20 -17.81 9.63
N GLY A 346 -29.73 -17.50 10.82
CA GLY A 346 -29.76 -18.44 11.95
C GLY A 346 -30.09 -17.83 13.32
N ASN A 347 -30.50 -18.69 14.26
CA ASN A 347 -30.78 -18.29 15.65
C ASN A 347 -29.50 -17.79 16.35
N PRO A 348 -29.45 -16.54 16.85
CA PRO A 348 -28.25 -15.99 17.48
C PRO A 348 -27.87 -16.73 18.77
N ASP A 349 -28.85 -17.29 19.47
CA ASP A 349 -28.71 -17.94 20.77
C ASP A 349 -28.11 -19.35 20.69
N LEU A 350 -27.95 -19.92 19.47
CA LEU A 350 -27.32 -21.22 19.23
C LEU A 350 -25.84 -21.13 18.85
N LEU A 351 -25.29 -19.92 18.67
CA LEU A 351 -23.89 -19.72 18.28
C LEU A 351 -22.99 -19.53 19.51
N THR A 352 -21.98 -20.40 19.66
CA THR A 352 -20.92 -20.24 20.67
C THR A 352 -20.18 -18.90 20.50
N PRO A 353 -19.54 -18.33 21.53
CA PRO A 353 -18.78 -17.08 21.40
C PRO A 353 -17.71 -17.11 20.30
N ALA A 354 -17.08 -18.27 20.07
CA ALA A 354 -16.14 -18.48 18.97
C ALA A 354 -16.84 -18.46 17.60
N GLY A 355 -18.01 -19.10 17.47
CA GLY A 355 -18.84 -19.02 16.26
C GLY A 355 -19.32 -17.59 15.98
N GLN A 356 -19.79 -16.87 17.02
CA GLN A 356 -20.18 -15.47 16.90
C GLN A 356 -19.01 -14.57 16.48
N LEU A 357 -17.79 -14.81 16.99
CA LEU A 357 -16.57 -14.11 16.53
C LEU A 357 -16.28 -14.44 15.07
N GLY A 358 -16.28 -15.72 14.68
CA GLY A 358 -16.04 -16.17 13.31
C GLY A 358 -17.01 -15.56 12.29
N PHE A 359 -18.32 -15.61 12.55
CA PHE A 359 -19.32 -14.97 11.70
C PHE A 359 -19.21 -13.43 11.69
N SER A 360 -18.77 -12.80 12.80
CA SER A 360 -18.46 -11.36 12.82
C SER A 360 -17.28 -11.03 11.91
N ALA A 361 -16.22 -11.83 11.96
CA ALA A 361 -15.02 -11.69 11.15
C ALA A 361 -15.31 -11.89 9.65
N LEU A 362 -16.09 -12.91 9.30
CA LEU A 362 -16.53 -13.15 7.92
C LEU A 362 -17.43 -12.02 7.40
N ALA A 363 -18.38 -11.51 8.20
CA ALA A 363 -19.28 -10.44 7.78
C ALA A 363 -18.56 -9.10 7.58
N ILE A 364 -17.75 -8.67 8.56
CA ILE A 364 -17.06 -7.36 8.51
C ILE A 364 -15.85 -7.41 7.56
N GLY A 365 -15.10 -8.52 7.55
CA GLY A 365 -14.04 -8.75 6.57
C GLY A 365 -14.58 -8.89 5.14
N GLY A 366 -15.71 -9.58 4.95
CA GLY A 366 -16.39 -9.74 3.66
C GLY A 366 -16.93 -8.41 3.10
N ALA A 367 -17.54 -7.57 3.95
CA ALA A 367 -17.89 -6.20 3.58
C ALA A 367 -16.64 -5.39 3.14
N GLY A 368 -15.51 -5.56 3.85
CA GLY A 368 -14.21 -4.99 3.48
C GLY A 368 -13.70 -5.48 2.12
N ILE A 369 -13.88 -6.77 1.78
CA ILE A 369 -13.59 -7.31 0.44
C ILE A 369 -14.48 -6.62 -0.60
N VAL A 370 -15.80 -6.63 -0.44
CA VAL A 370 -16.73 -6.07 -1.44
C VAL A 370 -16.42 -4.61 -1.74
N GLN A 371 -16.22 -3.79 -0.70
CA GLN A 371 -15.89 -2.38 -0.86
C GLN A 371 -14.52 -2.20 -1.54
N LYS A 372 -13.48 -2.95 -1.14
CA LYS A 372 -12.14 -2.78 -1.71
C LYS A 372 -12.05 -3.32 -3.14
N THR A 373 -12.77 -4.40 -3.47
CA THR A 373 -12.93 -4.89 -4.84
C THR A 373 -13.57 -3.81 -5.71
N LEU A 374 -14.66 -3.17 -5.26
CA LEU A 374 -15.32 -2.11 -6.01
C LEU A 374 -14.38 -0.92 -6.30
N LEU A 375 -13.61 -0.48 -5.32
CA LEU A 375 -12.70 0.66 -5.47
C LEU A 375 -11.48 0.35 -6.34
N GLU A 376 -10.77 -0.76 -6.07
CA GLU A 376 -9.57 -1.10 -6.84
C GLU A 376 -9.91 -1.60 -8.27
N THR A 377 -11.08 -2.22 -8.48
CA THR A 377 -11.62 -2.46 -9.83
C THR A 377 -12.05 -1.14 -10.50
N GLY A 378 -12.59 -0.20 -9.72
CA GLY A 378 -12.89 1.16 -10.18
C GLY A 378 -11.66 1.89 -10.74
N LYS A 379 -10.48 1.72 -10.12
CA LYS A 379 -9.18 2.18 -10.65
C LYS A 379 -8.75 1.47 -11.94
N ALA A 380 -9.17 0.22 -12.13
CA ALA A 380 -8.77 -0.62 -13.25
C ALA A 380 -9.62 -0.46 -14.53
N VAL A 381 -10.73 0.29 -14.48
CA VAL A 381 -11.76 0.36 -15.54
C VAL A 381 -11.93 1.78 -16.08
N ALA A 382 -12.04 1.92 -17.42
CA ALA A 382 -12.04 3.20 -18.14
C ALA A 382 -13.10 4.21 -17.64
N ARG A 383 -14.29 3.76 -17.23
CA ARG A 383 -15.40 4.63 -16.84
C ARG A 383 -15.14 5.43 -15.55
N THR A 384 -14.25 4.96 -14.70
CA THR A 384 -14.02 5.49 -13.34
C THR A 384 -12.55 5.74 -13.02
N GLY A 385 -11.65 4.90 -13.53
CA GLY A 385 -10.20 4.98 -13.31
C GLY A 385 -9.48 5.84 -14.34
N GLN A 386 -10.19 6.47 -15.27
CA GLN A 386 -9.64 7.37 -16.28
C GLN A 386 -10.37 8.71 -16.33
N MET A 387 -9.67 9.73 -16.84
CA MET A 387 -10.16 11.09 -17.00
C MET A 387 -9.75 11.67 -18.35
N SER A 388 -10.58 12.55 -18.92
CA SER A 388 -10.29 13.25 -20.17
C SER A 388 -9.29 14.36 -19.94
N VAL A 389 -8.22 14.35 -20.75
CA VAL A 389 -7.02 15.17 -20.59
C VAL A 389 -6.55 15.64 -21.98
N PRO A 390 -6.02 16.87 -22.14
CA PRO A 390 -5.47 17.31 -23.42
C PRO A 390 -4.38 16.38 -23.99
N ASN A 391 -4.57 16.02 -25.26
CA ASN A 391 -3.71 15.15 -26.06
C ASN A 391 -2.48 15.87 -26.66
N LEU A 392 -2.26 17.14 -26.30
CA LEU A 392 -1.14 17.96 -26.77
C LEU A 392 -1.13 18.24 -28.29
N VAL A 393 -2.22 17.95 -29.01
CA VAL A 393 -2.43 18.31 -30.44
C VAL A 393 -3.79 18.99 -30.68
N GLY A 394 -4.37 19.63 -29.67
CA GLY A 394 -5.63 20.38 -29.77
C GLY A 394 -6.91 19.58 -29.52
N GLY A 395 -6.82 18.33 -29.05
CA GLY A 395 -7.98 17.52 -28.64
C GLY A 395 -7.81 16.89 -27.25
N GLU A 396 -8.70 15.95 -26.91
CA GLU A 396 -8.63 15.18 -25.66
C GLU A 396 -8.17 13.73 -25.88
N GLN A 397 -7.77 13.07 -24.80
CA GLN A 397 -7.57 11.62 -24.67
C GLN A 397 -7.78 11.16 -23.22
N ARG A 398 -8.17 9.91 -23.01
CA ARG A 398 -8.36 9.31 -21.68
C ARG A 398 -7.03 8.83 -21.10
N LEU A 399 -6.66 9.34 -19.92
CA LEU A 399 -5.51 8.85 -19.14
C LEU A 399 -5.95 8.22 -17.82
N ASN A 400 -5.23 7.20 -17.36
CA ASN A 400 -5.47 6.54 -16.08
C ASN A 400 -5.14 7.48 -14.91
N LEU A 401 -6.05 7.60 -13.94
CA LEU A 401 -5.86 8.33 -12.68
C LEU A 401 -4.82 7.67 -11.76
N PHE A 402 -4.54 6.38 -11.96
CA PHE A 402 -3.61 5.57 -11.20
C PHE A 402 -2.68 4.78 -12.13
N ALA A 403 -1.39 4.74 -11.80
CA ALA A 403 -0.42 3.85 -12.43
C ALA A 403 -0.27 2.55 -11.62
N LEU A 404 0.10 1.44 -12.28
CA LEU A 404 0.57 0.22 -11.60
C LEU A 404 2.07 0.35 -11.35
N ALA A 405 2.43 1.03 -10.27
CA ALA A 405 3.82 1.25 -9.89
C ALA A 405 4.49 -0.03 -9.39
N LEU A 406 5.74 -0.24 -9.80
CA LEU A 406 6.58 -1.35 -9.34
C LEU A 406 7.53 -0.91 -8.21
N PRO A 407 7.69 -1.72 -7.15
CA PRO A 407 8.74 -1.53 -6.14
C PRO A 407 10.17 -1.51 -6.70
N ASP A 408 10.45 -2.37 -7.67
CA ASP A 408 11.71 -2.46 -8.41
C ASP A 408 11.37 -2.40 -9.90
N LYS A 409 11.86 -1.35 -10.58
CA LYS A 409 11.54 -1.05 -11.98
C LYS A 409 12.33 -1.91 -12.98
N GLU A 410 13.39 -2.59 -12.55
CA GLU A 410 14.24 -3.42 -13.42
C GLU A 410 13.86 -4.90 -13.37
N ARG A 411 13.19 -5.34 -12.30
CA ARG A 411 12.61 -6.68 -12.20
C ARG A 411 11.26 -6.79 -12.89
N ARG A 412 10.92 -8.00 -13.33
CA ARG A 412 9.56 -8.31 -13.84
C ARG A 412 8.50 -8.06 -12.76
N PRO A 413 7.26 -7.64 -13.13
CA PRO A 413 6.12 -7.62 -12.21
C PRO A 413 5.78 -9.03 -11.71
N ALA A 414 5.35 -9.16 -10.46
CA ALA A 414 4.75 -10.40 -9.96
C ALA A 414 3.48 -10.77 -10.77
N GLN A 415 3.33 -12.05 -11.08
CA GLN A 415 2.18 -12.60 -11.83
C GLN A 415 1.46 -13.71 -11.05
N TRP A 416 0.25 -14.06 -11.51
CA TRP A 416 -0.51 -15.20 -10.96
C TRP A 416 0.20 -16.56 -11.13
N SER A 417 1.08 -16.69 -12.12
CA SER A 417 1.97 -17.84 -12.31
C SER A 417 3.01 -17.96 -11.20
N ASP A 418 3.63 -16.86 -10.77
CA ASP A 418 4.47 -16.83 -9.57
C ASP A 418 3.65 -17.19 -8.32
N ALA A 419 2.38 -16.73 -8.29
CA ALA A 419 1.44 -16.99 -7.20
C ALA A 419 0.97 -18.46 -7.09
N VAL A 420 1.34 -19.38 -7.98
CA VAL A 420 1.15 -20.82 -7.75
C VAL A 420 1.96 -21.31 -6.54
N HIS A 421 3.11 -20.69 -6.26
CA HIS A 421 3.94 -20.99 -5.10
C HIS A 421 3.53 -20.23 -3.83
N PHE A 422 2.62 -19.25 -3.93
CA PHE A 422 2.22 -18.41 -2.80
C PHE A 422 1.44 -19.14 -1.69
N PRO A 423 0.38 -19.95 -1.93
CA PRO A 423 -0.59 -20.26 -0.89
C PRO A 423 -0.01 -20.83 0.41
N PRO A 424 0.91 -21.81 0.40
CA PRO A 424 1.60 -22.23 1.63
C PRO A 424 2.77 -21.31 1.99
N ARG A 425 3.66 -20.99 1.03
CA ARG A 425 4.94 -20.31 1.32
C ARG A 425 4.75 -18.84 1.70
N TYR A 426 4.00 -18.06 0.93
CA TYR A 426 3.77 -16.64 1.21
C TYR A 426 3.05 -16.40 2.55
N LEU A 427 2.10 -17.25 2.95
CA LEU A 427 1.47 -17.16 4.27
C LEU A 427 2.45 -17.51 5.39
N LEU A 428 3.22 -18.59 5.24
CA LEU A 428 4.24 -19.02 6.20
C LEU A 428 5.37 -17.98 6.34
N ASP A 429 5.81 -17.38 5.24
CA ASP A 429 6.86 -16.37 5.21
C ASP A 429 6.38 -14.99 5.65
N THR A 430 5.09 -14.68 5.45
CA THR A 430 4.41 -13.56 6.14
C THR A 430 4.38 -13.81 7.65
N GLY A 431 4.10 -15.03 8.09
CA GLY A 431 4.15 -15.43 9.51
C GLY A 431 5.54 -15.27 10.12
N LYS A 432 6.59 -15.75 9.44
CA LYS A 432 8.00 -15.53 9.83
C LYS A 432 8.34 -14.05 9.94
N GLU A 433 7.96 -13.24 8.94
CA GLU A 433 8.25 -11.80 8.92
C GLU A 433 7.50 -11.04 10.03
N ALA A 434 6.23 -11.41 10.31
CA ALA A 434 5.46 -10.85 11.41
C ALA A 434 6.02 -11.24 12.79
N LEU A 435 6.50 -12.48 12.95
CA LEU A 435 7.19 -12.93 14.17
C LEU A 435 8.54 -12.21 14.35
N ALA A 436 9.27 -11.96 13.26
CA ALA A 436 10.51 -11.19 13.29
C ALA A 436 10.27 -9.73 13.70
N LEU A 437 9.20 -9.08 13.19
CA LEU A 437 8.75 -7.76 13.63
C LEU A 437 8.35 -7.77 15.12
N ALA A 438 7.62 -8.79 15.58
CA ALA A 438 7.22 -8.93 16.97
C ALA A 438 8.43 -9.04 17.92
N ARG A 439 9.49 -9.75 17.50
CA ARG A 439 10.77 -9.80 18.23
C ARG A 439 11.39 -8.42 18.41
N GLN A 440 11.34 -7.54 17.40
CA GLN A 440 11.80 -6.15 17.53
C GLN A 440 11.00 -5.29 18.52
N GLY A 441 9.85 -5.77 18.99
CA GLY A 441 9.12 -5.17 20.10
C GLY A 441 9.66 -5.53 21.49
N ILE A 442 10.41 -6.64 21.61
CA ILE A 442 10.90 -7.19 22.89
C ILE A 442 12.43 -7.30 23.00
N ASN A 443 13.17 -7.08 21.91
CA ASN A 443 14.64 -7.22 21.85
C ASN A 443 15.45 -6.28 22.79
N SER A 444 14.84 -5.30 23.46
CA SER A 444 15.51 -4.45 24.49
C SER A 444 14.49 -3.72 25.37
N ALA A 445 14.92 -3.19 26.53
CA ALA A 445 14.05 -2.42 27.43
C ALA A 445 13.43 -1.17 26.75
N ASN A 446 14.19 -0.45 25.92
CA ASN A 446 13.66 0.66 25.11
C ASN A 446 12.69 0.16 24.02
N ALA A 447 12.96 -0.99 23.41
CA ALA A 447 12.03 -1.61 22.47
C ALA A 447 10.70 -1.99 23.12
N ILE A 448 10.74 -2.54 24.35
CA ILE A 448 9.56 -2.84 25.16
C ILE A 448 8.83 -1.55 25.51
N ALA A 449 9.51 -0.53 26.06
CA ALA A 449 8.88 0.74 26.44
C ALA A 449 8.19 1.44 25.25
N THR A 450 8.84 1.47 24.08
CA THR A 450 8.23 2.01 22.84
C THR A 450 7.05 1.18 22.34
N THR A 451 7.13 -0.15 22.41
CA THR A 451 6.06 -1.06 21.97
C THR A 451 4.86 -1.04 22.91
N THR A 452 5.07 -1.05 24.22
CA THR A 452 4.03 -0.91 25.25
C THR A 452 3.36 0.45 25.14
N ARG A 453 4.12 1.54 24.94
CA ARG A 453 3.54 2.86 24.68
C ARG A 453 2.67 2.85 23.43
N ASP A 454 3.14 2.27 22.33
CA ASP A 454 2.38 2.20 21.08
C ASP A 454 1.08 1.39 21.24
N LEU A 455 1.16 0.19 21.81
CA LEU A 455 0.00 -0.64 22.11
C LEU A 455 -1.02 0.10 23.01
N LEU A 456 -0.58 0.72 24.10
CA LEU A 456 -1.46 1.40 25.05
C LEU A 456 -2.03 2.72 24.49
N THR A 457 -1.21 3.64 23.97
CA THR A 457 -1.66 4.99 23.60
C THR A 457 -2.18 5.08 22.17
N ARG A 458 -1.51 4.41 21.21
CA ARG A 458 -1.88 4.49 19.78
C ARG A 458 -2.98 3.49 19.43
N HIS A 459 -2.96 2.28 20.01
CA HIS A 459 -3.93 1.23 19.65
C HIS A 459 -5.09 1.10 20.64
N MET A 460 -4.84 0.78 21.92
CA MET A 460 -5.91 0.61 22.91
C MET A 460 -6.67 1.92 23.19
N LEU A 461 -6.00 2.95 23.70
CA LEU A 461 -6.64 4.22 24.08
C LEU A 461 -7.38 4.86 22.89
N SER A 462 -6.82 4.82 21.69
CA SER A 462 -7.48 5.37 20.50
C SER A 462 -8.69 4.55 20.04
N ASN A 463 -8.70 3.21 20.17
CA ASN A 463 -9.92 2.41 19.94
C ASN A 463 -10.96 2.59 21.05
N VAL A 464 -10.53 2.81 22.31
CA VAL A 464 -11.43 3.14 23.43
C VAL A 464 -12.11 4.50 23.22
N ILE A 465 -11.35 5.56 22.90
CA ILE A 465 -11.89 6.88 22.53
C ILE A 465 -12.83 6.77 21.33
N SER A 466 -12.44 6.03 20.29
CA SER A 466 -13.26 5.84 19.09
C SER A 466 -14.57 5.08 19.39
N SER A 467 -14.52 4.08 20.27
CA SER A 467 -15.70 3.32 20.71
C SER A 467 -16.65 4.17 21.56
N PHE A 468 -16.14 5.00 22.47
CA PHE A 468 -16.95 5.93 23.26
C PHE A 468 -17.63 7.00 22.39
N ALA A 469 -16.85 7.71 21.56
CA ALA A 469 -17.36 8.79 20.72
C ALA A 469 -18.37 8.28 19.67
N SER A 470 -18.10 7.13 19.04
CA SER A 470 -19.04 6.51 18.10
C SER A 470 -20.31 6.00 18.77
N MET A 471 -20.23 5.47 20.00
CA MET A 471 -21.42 5.10 20.77
C MET A 471 -22.28 6.32 21.11
N GLY A 472 -21.66 7.42 21.58
CA GLY A 472 -22.36 8.68 21.89
C GLY A 472 -23.05 9.27 20.66
N ALA A 473 -22.31 9.45 19.57
CA ALA A 473 -22.86 9.97 18.30
C ALA A 473 -24.02 9.10 17.78
N ALA A 474 -23.89 7.77 17.83
CA ALA A 474 -24.94 6.86 17.39
C ALA A 474 -26.22 6.93 18.25
N ARG A 475 -26.10 7.13 19.57
CA ARG A 475 -27.26 7.33 20.47
C ARG A 475 -27.99 8.64 20.21
N ILE A 476 -27.26 9.72 19.94
CA ILE A 476 -27.84 11.02 19.59
C ILE A 476 -28.56 10.94 18.23
N ILE A 477 -27.88 10.45 17.20
CA ILE A 477 -28.39 10.40 15.82
C ILE A 477 -29.59 9.44 15.67
N THR A 478 -29.70 8.39 16.50
CA THR A 478 -30.84 7.45 16.44
C THR A 478 -31.94 7.66 17.47
N ALA A 479 -31.80 8.62 18.39
CA ALA A 479 -32.87 8.95 19.34
C ALA A 479 -34.21 9.33 18.66
N PRO A 480 -34.26 10.07 17.52
CA PRO A 480 -35.51 10.31 16.81
C PRO A 480 -36.21 9.03 16.33
N LEU A 481 -35.45 7.98 16.00
CA LEU A 481 -35.99 6.67 15.61
C LEU A 481 -36.51 5.84 16.81
N ARG A 482 -36.33 6.34 18.05
CA ARG A 482 -36.85 5.79 19.31
C ARG A 482 -37.74 6.77 20.07
N GLY A 483 -38.37 7.72 19.39
CA GLY A 483 -39.25 8.71 20.02
C GLY A 483 -38.54 9.64 21.02
N GLY A 484 -37.24 9.87 20.84
CA GLY A 484 -36.40 10.68 21.73
C GLY A 484 -35.46 9.87 22.64
N SER A 485 -35.64 8.55 22.79
CA SER A 485 -34.79 7.75 23.68
C SER A 485 -33.37 7.54 23.14
N HIS A 486 -32.37 7.96 23.93
CA HIS A 486 -30.94 7.70 23.66
C HIS A 486 -30.50 6.25 23.96
N THR A 487 -31.36 5.43 24.57
CA THR A 487 -31.10 4.01 24.90
C THR A 487 -32.09 3.10 24.18
N ARG A 488 -31.83 1.78 24.15
CA ARG A 488 -32.79 0.82 23.61
C ARG A 488 -34.06 0.80 24.46
N VAL A 489 -35.21 0.69 23.80
CA VAL A 489 -36.50 0.51 24.48
C VAL A 489 -36.65 -0.95 24.91
N ALA A 490 -37.34 -1.21 26.02
CA ALA A 490 -37.64 -2.57 26.46
C ALA A 490 -38.41 -3.33 25.36
N GLY A 491 -37.97 -4.57 25.05
CA GLY A 491 -38.53 -5.36 23.95
C GLY A 491 -38.11 -4.94 22.54
N GLU A 492 -37.21 -3.96 22.37
CA GLU A 492 -36.75 -3.55 21.03
C GLU A 492 -36.01 -4.70 20.31
N ALA A 493 -36.66 -5.24 19.26
CA ALA A 493 -36.14 -6.35 18.48
C ALA A 493 -34.75 -6.06 17.88
N ALA A 494 -33.87 -7.06 17.86
CA ALA A 494 -32.48 -6.90 17.43
C ALA A 494 -32.29 -6.50 15.96
N ASN A 495 -33.36 -6.54 15.15
CA ASN A 495 -33.45 -6.12 13.75
C ASN A 495 -34.24 -4.81 13.54
N SER A 496 -34.57 -4.05 14.60
CA SER A 496 -35.29 -2.78 14.49
C SER A 496 -34.56 -1.78 13.57
N ARG A 497 -35.31 -0.87 12.93
CA ARG A 497 -34.71 0.22 12.12
C ARG A 497 -33.75 1.08 12.94
N ALA A 498 -34.06 1.33 14.21
CA ALA A 498 -33.20 2.11 15.11
C ALA A 498 -31.92 1.34 15.52
N VAL A 499 -31.99 0.03 15.81
CA VAL A 499 -30.78 -0.79 16.06
C VAL A 499 -29.89 -0.87 14.82
N VAL A 500 -30.47 -1.08 13.64
CA VAL A 500 -29.71 -1.12 12.37
C VAL A 500 -29.05 0.23 12.08
N ALA A 501 -29.80 1.33 12.18
CA ALA A 501 -29.27 2.68 12.01
C ALA A 501 -28.16 3.00 13.03
N GLN A 502 -28.33 2.59 14.29
CA GLN A 502 -27.36 2.88 15.35
C GLN A 502 -26.03 2.17 15.07
N GLN A 503 -26.06 0.91 14.61
CA GLN A 503 -24.87 0.17 14.22
C GLN A 503 -24.19 0.75 12.97
N ALA A 504 -24.98 1.21 11.99
CA ALA A 504 -24.47 1.88 10.80
C ALA A 504 -23.73 3.17 11.16
N VAL A 505 -24.34 4.03 11.99
CA VAL A 505 -23.74 5.29 12.47
C VAL A 505 -22.53 5.02 13.37
N GLN A 506 -22.63 4.07 14.31
CA GLN A 506 -21.50 3.72 15.19
C GLN A 506 -20.29 3.23 14.38
N THR A 507 -20.52 2.42 13.34
CA THR A 507 -19.45 1.96 12.45
C THR A 507 -18.83 3.11 11.65
N LEU A 508 -19.65 4.01 11.08
CA LEU A 508 -19.20 5.20 10.37
C LEU A 508 -18.29 6.09 11.23
N PHE A 509 -18.76 6.44 12.44
CA PHE A 509 -18.03 7.31 13.35
C PHE A 509 -16.76 6.63 13.90
N ASN A 510 -16.82 5.33 14.22
CA ASN A 510 -15.66 4.58 14.68
C ASN A 510 -14.56 4.53 13.59
N ASP A 511 -14.93 4.24 12.34
CA ASP A 511 -13.96 4.18 11.25
C ASP A 511 -13.41 5.57 10.86
N THR A 512 -14.26 6.60 10.87
CA THR A 512 -13.85 7.98 10.56
C THR A 512 -12.88 8.52 11.62
N LEU A 513 -13.23 8.38 12.90
CA LEU A 513 -12.39 8.86 14.01
C LEU A 513 -11.13 8.02 14.16
N TRP A 514 -11.19 6.70 13.94
CA TRP A 514 -10.00 5.84 13.91
C TRP A 514 -9.03 6.23 12.79
N ASN A 515 -9.53 6.53 11.59
CA ASN A 515 -8.70 6.98 10.48
C ASN A 515 -8.10 8.37 10.73
N ALA A 516 -8.84 9.30 11.34
CA ALA A 516 -8.32 10.60 11.76
C ALA A 516 -7.23 10.49 12.84
N LEU A 517 -7.43 9.62 13.85
CA LEU A 517 -6.43 9.34 14.89
C LEU A 517 -5.19 8.65 14.30
N LYS A 518 -5.35 7.71 13.36
CA LYS A 518 -4.24 7.13 12.59
C LYS A 518 -3.45 8.17 11.81
N ALA A 519 -4.13 9.10 11.12
CA ALA A 519 -3.47 10.17 10.36
C ALA A 519 -2.68 11.10 11.29
N LYS A 520 -3.27 11.55 12.41
CA LYS A 520 -2.60 12.38 13.42
C LYS A 520 -1.38 11.68 14.04
N ASN A 521 -1.47 10.38 14.29
CA ASN A 521 -0.41 9.59 14.94
C ASN A 521 0.65 9.06 13.94
N GLY A 522 0.58 9.42 12.66
CA GLY A 522 1.51 8.95 11.62
C GLY A 522 1.55 7.43 11.45
N THR A 523 2.58 6.90 10.78
CA THR A 523 2.85 5.44 10.69
C THR A 523 3.99 5.05 11.63
N ASN A 524 3.74 4.11 12.56
CA ASN A 524 4.82 3.57 13.39
C ASN A 524 5.65 2.58 12.57
N THR A 525 6.81 3.01 12.08
CA THR A 525 7.76 2.17 11.33
C THR A 525 8.89 1.62 12.21
N SER A 526 8.91 1.89 13.52
CA SER A 526 10.06 1.62 14.39
C SER A 526 10.49 0.15 14.45
N GLN A 527 9.54 -0.80 14.51
CA GLN A 527 9.84 -2.23 14.49
C GLN A 527 10.38 -2.70 13.13
N ALA A 528 9.87 -2.14 12.03
CA ALA A 528 10.38 -2.42 10.69
C ALA A 528 11.81 -1.87 10.52
N ALA A 529 12.06 -0.62 10.91
CA ALA A 529 13.38 -0.01 10.85
C ALA A 529 14.41 -0.73 11.74
N ARG A 530 14.01 -1.22 12.93
CA ARG A 530 14.86 -2.08 13.77
C ARG A 530 15.18 -3.41 13.08
N LEU A 531 14.19 -4.06 12.46
CA LEU A 531 14.39 -5.32 11.73
C LEU A 531 15.32 -5.15 10.52
N ASP A 532 15.19 -4.04 9.79
CA ASP A 532 16.03 -3.72 8.64
C ASP A 532 17.46 -3.38 9.08
N ASN A 533 17.64 -2.62 10.17
CA ASN A 533 18.95 -2.35 10.75
C ASN A 533 19.62 -3.62 11.30
N GLU A 534 18.89 -4.52 11.99
CA GLU A 534 19.43 -5.80 12.45
C GLU A 534 19.91 -6.66 11.27
N ARG A 535 19.12 -6.73 10.18
CA ARG A 535 19.48 -7.46 8.97
C ARG A 535 20.68 -6.84 8.23
N ALA A 536 20.81 -5.52 8.22
CA ALA A 536 21.97 -4.84 7.66
C ALA A 536 23.24 -5.10 8.50
N VAL A 537 23.13 -5.08 9.83
CA VAL A 537 24.23 -5.43 10.75
C VAL A 537 24.63 -6.90 10.62
N LEU A 538 23.67 -7.82 10.47
CA LEU A 538 23.95 -9.23 10.18
C LEU A 538 24.66 -9.40 8.85
N ALA A 539 24.17 -8.81 7.76
CA ALA A 539 24.83 -8.86 6.45
C ALA A 539 26.28 -8.32 6.52
N ALA A 540 26.49 -7.17 7.17
CA ALA A 540 27.82 -6.60 7.39
C ALA A 540 28.72 -7.47 8.29
N LYS A 541 28.14 -8.23 9.23
CA LYS A 541 28.88 -9.22 10.03
C LYS A 541 29.31 -10.42 9.18
N HIS A 542 28.40 -11.01 8.40
CA HIS A 542 28.73 -12.12 7.52
C HIS A 542 29.81 -11.71 6.49
N GLN A 543 29.68 -10.53 5.88
CA GLN A 543 30.67 -9.98 4.96
C GLN A 543 32.06 -9.87 5.61
N ARG A 544 32.17 -9.27 6.81
CA ARG A 544 33.45 -9.19 7.55
C ARG A 544 34.01 -10.56 7.90
N THR A 545 33.16 -11.51 8.30
CA THR A 545 33.61 -12.89 8.58
C THR A 545 34.11 -13.59 7.31
N ILE A 546 33.47 -13.36 6.15
CA ILE A 546 33.94 -13.85 4.85
C ILE A 546 35.31 -13.25 4.52
N GLU A 547 35.45 -11.92 4.57
CA GLU A 547 36.70 -11.19 4.30
C GLU A 547 37.84 -11.67 5.21
N GLN A 548 37.64 -11.65 6.53
CA GLN A 548 38.64 -12.08 7.52
C GLN A 548 39.03 -13.54 7.37
N THR A 549 38.10 -14.43 7.00
CA THR A 549 38.42 -15.87 6.83
C THR A 549 39.11 -16.12 5.49
N ILE A 550 38.78 -15.38 4.43
CA ILE A 550 39.49 -15.44 3.13
C ILE A 550 40.94 -14.96 3.29
N GLU A 551 41.16 -13.85 4.00
CA GLU A 551 42.49 -13.33 4.31
C GLU A 551 43.29 -14.35 5.15
N ALA A 552 42.71 -14.85 6.25
CA ALA A 552 43.37 -15.82 7.14
C ALA A 552 43.56 -17.22 6.53
N LEU A 553 42.93 -17.54 5.39
CA LEU A 553 43.14 -18.79 4.64
C LEU A 553 44.26 -18.68 3.60
N ALA A 554 44.63 -17.48 3.16
CA ALA A 554 45.56 -17.30 2.03
C ALA A 554 46.96 -17.89 2.29
N GLU A 555 47.49 -17.68 3.50
CA GLU A 555 48.78 -18.23 3.91
C GLU A 555 48.72 -19.75 4.19
N PRO A 556 47.82 -20.28 5.05
CA PRO A 556 47.74 -21.73 5.31
C PRO A 556 47.51 -22.58 4.05
N VAL A 557 46.68 -22.09 3.10
CA VAL A 557 46.48 -22.77 1.81
C VAL A 557 47.75 -22.72 0.96
N GLY A 558 48.48 -21.60 0.97
CA GLY A 558 49.78 -21.49 0.29
C GLY A 558 50.84 -22.44 0.86
N GLN A 559 50.94 -22.52 2.18
CA GLN A 559 51.85 -23.43 2.88
C GLN A 559 51.50 -24.91 2.60
N ALA A 560 50.21 -25.29 2.61
CA ALA A 560 49.76 -26.64 2.29
C ALA A 560 50.02 -27.04 0.82
N ILE A 561 49.93 -26.10 -0.13
CA ILE A 561 50.30 -26.37 -1.53
C ILE A 561 51.82 -26.57 -1.66
N ALA A 562 52.63 -25.85 -0.89
CA ALA A 562 54.08 -26.03 -0.89
C ALA A 562 54.48 -27.41 -0.35
N THR A 563 54.01 -27.80 0.85
CA THR A 563 54.35 -29.09 1.46
C THR A 563 53.91 -30.28 0.60
N LEU A 564 52.71 -30.23 0.01
CA LEU A 564 52.25 -31.26 -0.95
C LEU A 564 53.11 -31.31 -2.22
N SER A 565 53.65 -30.17 -2.68
CA SER A 565 54.52 -30.13 -3.86
C SER A 565 55.91 -30.69 -3.55
N ASP A 566 56.48 -30.37 -2.39
CA ASP A 566 57.77 -30.93 -1.93
C ASP A 566 57.66 -32.45 -1.68
N GLN A 567 56.56 -32.92 -1.09
CA GLN A 567 56.27 -34.35 -0.96
C GLN A 567 56.16 -35.03 -2.33
N THR A 568 55.41 -34.44 -3.27
CA THR A 568 55.28 -34.99 -4.64
C THR A 568 56.66 -35.12 -5.30
N ARG A 569 57.51 -34.09 -5.17
CA ARG A 569 58.87 -34.11 -5.71
C ARG A 569 59.76 -35.15 -5.04
N ALA A 570 59.72 -35.29 -3.72
CA ALA A 570 60.49 -36.32 -3.00
C ALA A 570 60.04 -37.76 -3.37
N MET A 571 58.79 -37.95 -3.77
CA MET A 571 58.28 -39.22 -4.30
C MET A 571 58.76 -39.47 -5.74
N GLU A 572 58.80 -38.44 -6.60
CA GLU A 572 59.39 -38.50 -7.94
C GLU A 572 60.91 -38.76 -7.91
N GLU A 573 61.62 -38.23 -6.90
CA GLU A 573 63.05 -38.47 -6.66
C GLU A 573 63.35 -39.86 -6.03
N GLY A 574 62.34 -40.71 -5.81
CA GLY A 574 62.53 -42.17 -5.61
C GLY A 574 61.87 -42.80 -4.38
N MET A 575 61.14 -42.05 -3.56
CA MET A 575 60.55 -42.55 -2.32
C MET A 575 59.35 -43.49 -2.57
N ARG A 576 59.45 -44.78 -2.22
CA ARG A 576 58.36 -45.76 -2.40
C ARG A 576 57.15 -45.46 -1.51
N VAL A 577 56.04 -45.04 -2.12
CA VAL A 577 54.74 -44.80 -1.48
C VAL A 577 53.64 -45.57 -2.22
N ALA A 578 52.56 -45.93 -1.52
CA ALA A 578 51.42 -46.63 -2.12
C ALA A 578 50.73 -45.77 -3.21
N PRO A 579 50.42 -46.30 -4.42
CA PRO A 579 49.85 -45.50 -5.52
C PRO A 579 48.58 -44.72 -5.18
N GLY A 580 47.72 -45.28 -4.34
CA GLY A 580 46.48 -44.64 -3.90
C GLY A 580 46.66 -43.48 -2.92
N ALA A 581 47.87 -43.22 -2.40
CA ALA A 581 48.15 -42.01 -1.60
C ALA A 581 48.55 -40.83 -2.49
N TRP A 582 49.42 -41.06 -3.48
CA TRP A 582 49.85 -40.05 -4.47
C TRP A 582 48.65 -39.40 -5.19
N LEU A 583 47.70 -40.22 -5.66
CA LEU A 583 46.51 -39.74 -6.37
C LEU A 583 45.62 -38.81 -5.50
N ARG A 584 45.58 -39.05 -4.18
CA ARG A 584 44.82 -38.21 -3.23
C ARG A 584 45.55 -36.91 -2.91
N GLY A 585 46.85 -36.94 -2.64
CA GLY A 585 47.65 -35.72 -2.45
C GLY A 585 47.61 -34.81 -3.69
N GLN A 586 47.66 -35.40 -4.89
CA GLN A 586 47.52 -34.67 -6.15
C GLN A 586 46.11 -34.06 -6.32
N THR A 587 45.06 -34.77 -5.89
CA THR A 587 43.67 -34.27 -5.88
C THR A 587 43.50 -33.11 -4.89
N LEU A 588 43.98 -33.26 -3.65
CA LEU A 588 43.95 -32.20 -2.65
C LEU A 588 44.73 -30.96 -3.09
N ARG A 589 45.95 -31.13 -3.60
CA ARG A 589 46.77 -30.03 -4.13
C ARG A 589 46.03 -29.26 -5.24
N THR A 590 45.32 -29.96 -6.11
CA THR A 590 44.52 -29.36 -7.20
C THR A 590 43.33 -28.57 -6.64
N ALA A 591 42.61 -29.12 -5.65
CA ALA A 591 41.51 -28.43 -4.98
C ALA A 591 41.99 -27.17 -4.21
N LEU A 592 43.12 -27.26 -3.50
CA LEU A 592 43.75 -26.13 -2.80
C LEU A 592 44.22 -25.04 -3.79
N GLN A 593 44.77 -25.42 -4.94
CA GLN A 593 45.13 -24.46 -6.00
C GLN A 593 43.92 -23.74 -6.58
N ALA A 594 42.78 -24.43 -6.76
CA ALA A 594 41.52 -23.79 -7.14
C ALA A 594 41.02 -22.82 -6.06
N LEU A 595 41.02 -23.23 -4.79
CA LEU A 595 40.67 -22.38 -3.65
C LEU A 595 41.58 -21.14 -3.55
N LEU A 596 42.90 -21.29 -3.71
CA LEU A 596 43.84 -20.15 -3.66
C LEU A 596 43.57 -19.15 -4.79
N LYS A 597 43.16 -19.63 -5.97
CA LYS A 597 42.74 -18.77 -7.08
C LYS A 597 41.47 -17.98 -6.75
N GLU A 598 40.47 -18.63 -6.15
CA GLU A 598 39.23 -17.96 -5.71
C GLU A 598 39.46 -16.98 -4.55
N ILE A 599 40.34 -17.31 -3.59
CA ILE A 599 40.78 -16.43 -2.49
C ILE A 599 41.41 -15.15 -3.07
N ARG A 600 42.32 -15.27 -4.03
CA ARG A 600 42.94 -14.13 -4.72
C ARG A 600 41.96 -13.30 -5.55
N ALA A 601 40.83 -13.89 -5.98
CA ALA A 601 39.74 -13.20 -6.64
C ALA A 601 38.65 -12.67 -5.68
N GLN A 602 38.80 -12.89 -4.37
CA GLN A 602 37.80 -12.60 -3.32
C GLN A 602 36.41 -13.24 -3.59
N SER A 603 36.36 -14.31 -4.39
CA SER A 603 35.13 -14.89 -4.94
C SER A 603 34.99 -16.38 -4.62
N VAL A 604 35.18 -16.76 -3.36
CA VAL A 604 35.19 -18.17 -2.93
C VAL A 604 33.81 -18.80 -2.99
N SER A 605 33.72 -19.95 -3.65
CA SER A 605 32.48 -20.72 -3.81
C SER A 605 32.34 -21.82 -2.77
N ILE A 606 31.09 -22.09 -2.36
CA ILE A 606 30.77 -23.19 -1.43
C ILE A 606 31.19 -24.55 -2.01
N ALA A 607 31.08 -24.73 -3.33
CA ALA A 607 31.47 -25.95 -4.03
C ALA A 607 32.98 -26.21 -3.93
N THR A 608 33.82 -25.20 -4.19
CA THR A 608 35.28 -25.31 -4.07
C THR A 608 35.71 -25.59 -2.62
N ILE A 609 35.04 -24.97 -1.63
CA ILE A 609 35.26 -25.31 -0.22
C ILE A 609 34.92 -26.78 0.05
N ASP A 610 33.76 -27.28 -0.39
CA ASP A 610 33.37 -28.67 -0.16
C ASP A 610 34.30 -29.67 -0.89
N THR A 611 34.83 -29.33 -2.07
CA THR A 611 35.84 -30.14 -2.76
C THR A 611 37.13 -30.24 -1.93
N VAL A 612 37.65 -29.12 -1.42
CA VAL A 612 38.84 -29.12 -0.53
C VAL A 612 38.58 -29.91 0.75
N ARG A 613 37.44 -29.69 1.41
CA ARG A 613 37.09 -30.39 2.66
C ARG A 613 36.87 -31.89 2.47
N THR A 614 36.43 -32.32 1.30
CA THR A 614 36.31 -33.75 0.96
C THR A 614 37.70 -34.36 0.78
N ALA A 615 38.57 -33.72 -0.02
CA ALA A 615 39.93 -34.20 -0.25
C ALA A 615 40.78 -34.27 1.04
N LEU A 616 40.66 -33.27 1.93
CA LEU A 616 41.32 -33.27 3.25
C LEU A 616 40.91 -34.49 4.11
N ARG A 617 39.66 -34.93 4.02
CA ARG A 617 39.14 -36.09 4.77
C ARG A 617 39.57 -37.42 4.14
N GLU A 618 39.63 -37.49 2.82
CA GLU A 618 40.09 -38.69 2.10
C GLU A 618 41.59 -38.95 2.27
N GLU A 619 42.39 -37.89 2.46
CA GLU A 619 43.80 -37.95 2.83
C GLU A 619 43.99 -38.39 4.29
N GLY A 620 43.40 -37.66 5.25
CA GLY A 620 43.51 -37.98 6.69
C GLY A 620 42.87 -39.32 7.10
N GLY A 621 41.99 -39.88 6.26
CA GLY A 621 41.25 -41.11 6.54
C GLY A 621 42.08 -42.40 6.52
N GLN A 622 43.37 -42.39 6.16
CA GLN A 622 44.20 -43.61 6.09
C GLN A 622 45.62 -43.52 6.69
N THR A 623 46.07 -42.37 7.18
CA THR A 623 47.33 -42.26 7.98
C THR A 623 47.16 -42.70 9.44
N SER A 624 45.91 -42.88 9.89
CA SER A 624 45.51 -43.04 11.29
C SER A 624 45.59 -44.47 11.83
N ARG A 625 46.81 -44.96 12.04
CA ARG A 625 47.09 -45.83 13.21
C ARG A 625 48.42 -45.57 13.95
N ALA A 626 49.21 -44.58 13.52
CA ALA A 626 50.49 -44.25 14.16
C ALA A 626 50.77 -42.74 14.30
N VAL A 627 50.09 -41.86 13.54
CA VAL A 627 50.32 -40.41 13.56
C VAL A 627 48.98 -39.71 13.82
N PRO A 628 48.89 -38.76 14.79
CA PRO A 628 47.69 -37.94 14.95
C PRO A 628 47.55 -36.94 13.79
N PRO A 629 46.33 -36.55 13.39
CA PRO A 629 46.13 -35.58 12.32
C PRO A 629 46.74 -34.21 12.69
N ASP A 630 47.50 -33.63 11.76
CA ASP A 630 48.24 -32.39 11.98
C ASP A 630 47.32 -31.24 12.40
N ALA A 631 47.72 -30.49 13.42
CA ALA A 631 46.93 -29.37 13.96
C ALA A 631 46.60 -28.31 12.89
N ALA A 632 47.48 -28.12 11.91
CA ALA A 632 47.25 -27.25 10.75
C ALA A 632 46.08 -27.74 9.88
N THR A 633 45.92 -29.04 9.65
CA THR A 633 44.79 -29.60 8.86
C THR A 633 43.46 -29.41 9.57
N HIS A 634 43.43 -29.56 10.90
CA HIS A 634 42.24 -29.30 11.71
C HIS A 634 41.89 -27.81 11.77
N ALA A 635 42.89 -26.92 11.86
CA ALA A 635 42.68 -25.48 11.78
C ALA A 635 42.11 -25.07 10.41
N LEU A 636 42.66 -25.62 9.33
CA LEU A 636 42.20 -25.39 7.95
C LEU A 636 40.75 -25.86 7.73
N ASP A 637 40.38 -27.08 8.14
CA ASP A 637 38.99 -27.55 8.05
C ASP A 637 38.02 -26.70 8.90
N GLY A 638 38.48 -26.19 10.05
CA GLY A 638 37.72 -25.27 10.91
C GLY A 638 37.51 -23.88 10.29
N GLN A 639 38.54 -23.29 9.69
CA GLN A 639 38.43 -22.04 8.92
C GLN A 639 37.52 -22.22 7.70
N LEU A 640 37.70 -23.30 6.93
CA LEU A 640 36.85 -23.62 5.78
C LEU A 640 35.38 -23.86 6.17
N GLN A 641 35.11 -24.52 7.30
CA GLN A 641 33.75 -24.66 7.82
C GLN A 641 33.15 -23.31 8.26
N THR A 642 33.98 -22.41 8.80
CA THR A 642 33.55 -21.06 9.20
C THR A 642 33.21 -20.21 7.98
N LEU A 643 34.06 -20.21 6.95
CA LEU A 643 33.81 -19.54 5.68
C LEU A 643 32.58 -20.10 4.96
N LYS A 644 32.45 -21.43 4.86
CA LYS A 644 31.26 -22.06 4.25
C LYS A 644 29.98 -21.65 4.98
N ARG A 645 29.97 -21.64 6.32
CA ARG A 645 28.80 -21.19 7.09
C ARG A 645 28.51 -19.70 6.82
N ALA A 646 29.52 -18.83 6.89
CA ALA A 646 29.32 -17.40 6.66
C ALA A 646 28.80 -17.10 5.23
N LEU A 647 29.30 -17.79 4.21
CA LEU A 647 28.79 -17.72 2.83
C LEU A 647 27.35 -18.22 2.72
N HIS A 648 27.02 -19.35 3.36
CA HIS A 648 25.68 -19.93 3.33
C HIS A 648 24.64 -19.05 4.04
N ASP A 649 24.94 -18.59 5.26
CA ASP A 649 24.09 -17.70 6.05
C ASP A 649 23.86 -16.36 5.31
N SER A 650 24.91 -15.82 4.68
CA SER A 650 24.84 -14.60 3.85
C SER A 650 23.95 -14.81 2.62
N GLU A 651 24.06 -15.96 1.95
CA GLU A 651 23.25 -16.28 0.79
C GLU A 651 21.78 -16.53 1.17
N GLU A 652 21.48 -17.24 2.26
CA GLU A 652 20.11 -17.40 2.77
C GLU A 652 19.49 -16.03 3.10
N LEU A 653 20.25 -15.15 3.76
CA LEU A 653 19.81 -13.79 4.06
C LEU A 653 19.56 -12.96 2.78
N ARG A 654 20.42 -13.10 1.76
CA ARG A 654 20.27 -12.45 0.45
C ARG A 654 19.06 -12.99 -0.32
N GLN A 655 18.81 -14.29 -0.27
CA GLN A 655 17.65 -14.97 -0.85
C GLN A 655 16.35 -14.48 -0.18
N TRP A 656 16.31 -14.52 1.16
CA TRP A 656 15.18 -14.04 1.97
C TRP A 656 14.82 -12.55 1.75
N GLN A 657 15.82 -11.71 1.50
CA GLN A 657 15.63 -10.29 1.17
C GLN A 657 15.27 -10.06 -0.31
N SER A 658 15.81 -10.84 -1.23
CA SER A 658 15.66 -10.63 -2.68
C SER A 658 14.46 -11.36 -3.31
N GLY A 659 13.88 -12.34 -2.61
CA GLY A 659 12.72 -13.11 -3.08
C GLY A 659 13.06 -14.26 -4.03
N ARG A 660 14.36 -14.55 -4.19
CA ARG A 660 14.88 -15.66 -4.99
C ARG A 660 15.18 -16.82 -4.04
N ALA A 661 14.77 -18.03 -4.40
CA ALA A 661 15.08 -19.30 -3.74
C ALA A 661 15.11 -20.38 -4.83
#